data_AF-A0A960YU04-F1
#
_entry.id   AF-A0A960YU04-F1
#
_cell.length_a   1.000
_cell.length_b   1.000
_cell.length_c   1.000
_cell.angle_alpha   90.00
_cell.angle_beta   90.00
_cell.angle_gamma   90.00
#
_symmetry.space_group_name_H-M   'P 1'
#
loop_
_entity.id
_entity.type
_entity.pdbx_description
1 polymer ?
#
loop_
_entity_poly.entity_id
_entity_poly.type
_entity_poly.pdbx_seq_one_letter_code
_entity_poly.pdbx_strand_id
1 'polypeptide(L)'
;MSKRSIQTSLGIPLLEQEPALWRLDLSELKLFTGLSVVARLIGDEVQNQLQNGNADIFVYRRLIGDITPDLIALGIDSVSLFSRRTVLANLDNYFESFQNQLRTVFGTFQRPGWAQVMFPEHFQSDTPVKNLPNQPSGPATTHERHPALLFPFYSDQVDRHLANPEVDFYFLVERLGAEKLLRITIESKRDQRLDLKKLQPITVRDLNRRSYIQGLSRIAHGIYQGVLRECENQSTEYFDTDRRNQHFFQQLQQVRLADCETLVLRWPANFAHTILEQSSEWVIDLFKRIIIVLEDHQVVELLLGGSTILIKYQNEKAWLDLSRRGRSLNISLQEPRAESSLDYYLNRMPGLARVARQSAGLFENTRIFLIHHITGEILATIKAIEETRPAFLDVFFVKYAGQIPADYLEALLTQNAEQYFFAGLQKVDDRDNLAGYHIFSGLYSDAGHLGALQRYLIKARLPYFEAMQLTAGHLFLHSALQAWQSGQRVVIIEDGGYLAPILNDLCLQKATLAEALEHFQITGPVLADWGLAQSRIPIKKSLAAFLKNILLYTVEHTRNGFNQLETVEQRHGRLQFCAGSIAISDIKRNRESEEVSISILHAMESILHGQGKVFSERKALVLGSRGAIGSNVMLDLGAKLTPAKVLGIDLAVTTAMRLPNLEVQSWSALKPAERAGVDVIIGVTGSSVLKARQLDELFGQSTQSHLWFASGSTKTAEFTDLMHYFQKLHTSRAPRIAKEDVQLEQSLLRDPQTRHIVGNQIRLFFPNRSTAPSARLPAVIHVYLLGGLTPINFLFYGVPTETMDGILAQLLQVSAGLIRRQQQGQSLPPRLLAVDRDIDPDANPIQT
;
A
#
# COMPACT_ATOMS: atom_id res chain seq x y z
N MET A 1 -36.40 16.24 4.74
CA MET A 1 -35.20 16.97 4.25
C MET A 1 -35.24 16.98 2.74
N SER A 2 -35.05 18.13 2.09
CA SER A 2 -34.97 18.21 0.61
C SER A 2 -33.75 17.43 0.15
N LYS A 3 -33.91 16.39 -0.68
CA LYS A 3 -32.79 15.64 -1.26
C LYS A 3 -31.94 16.62 -2.09
N ARG A 4 -30.63 16.71 -1.82
CA ARG A 4 -29.72 17.54 -2.63
C ARG A 4 -29.59 16.91 -4.01
N SER A 5 -29.57 17.75 -5.04
CA SER A 5 -29.40 17.34 -6.43
C SER A 5 -28.31 18.18 -7.08
N ILE A 6 -27.37 17.51 -7.75
CA ILE A 6 -26.25 18.12 -8.47
C ILE A 6 -26.34 17.71 -9.93
N GLN A 7 -26.33 18.68 -10.84
CA GLN A 7 -26.34 18.39 -12.28
C GLN A 7 -24.94 17.99 -12.74
N THR A 8 -24.79 16.79 -13.29
CA THR A 8 -23.51 16.31 -13.85
C THR A 8 -23.27 16.86 -15.26
N SER A 9 -22.02 16.87 -15.67
CA SER A 9 -21.55 17.05 -17.05
C SER A 9 -22.09 15.97 -18.00
N LEU A 10 -22.51 14.79 -17.52
CA LEU A 10 -23.19 13.79 -18.37
C LEU A 10 -24.64 14.17 -18.70
N GLY A 11 -25.18 15.21 -18.05
CA GLY A 11 -26.57 15.67 -18.25
C GLY A 11 -27.59 14.94 -17.39
N ILE A 12 -27.14 14.04 -16.52
CA ILE A 12 -27.98 13.24 -15.61
C ILE A 12 -27.75 13.75 -14.18
N PRO A 13 -28.78 14.04 -13.39
CA PRO A 13 -28.59 14.55 -12.03
C PRO A 13 -28.08 13.47 -11.07
N LEU A 14 -27.09 13.82 -10.26
CA LEU A 14 -26.72 13.10 -9.03
C LEU A 14 -27.74 13.44 -7.94
N LEU A 15 -28.28 12.42 -7.28
CA LEU A 15 -29.29 12.56 -6.24
C LEU A 15 -28.80 11.94 -4.94
N GLU A 16 -28.64 12.76 -3.90
CA GLU A 16 -28.30 12.30 -2.55
C GLU A 16 -29.44 11.41 -2.02
N GLN A 17 -29.12 10.18 -1.64
CA GLN A 17 -30.07 9.26 -1.01
C GLN A 17 -29.96 9.34 0.51
N GLU A 18 -28.74 9.28 1.00
CA GLU A 18 -28.33 9.29 2.41
C GLU A 18 -27.02 10.09 2.53
N PRO A 19 -26.59 10.49 3.74
CA PRO A 19 -25.30 11.15 3.92
C PRO A 19 -24.18 10.33 3.27
N ALA A 20 -23.38 10.99 2.42
CA ALA A 20 -22.29 10.37 1.67
C ALA A 20 -22.68 9.28 0.63
N LEU A 21 -23.99 9.07 0.35
CA LEU A 21 -24.45 8.15 -0.71
C LEU A 21 -25.22 8.90 -1.81
N TRP A 22 -24.65 8.93 -3.00
CA TRP A 22 -25.23 9.59 -4.17
C TRP A 22 -25.65 8.59 -5.24
N ARG A 23 -26.78 8.85 -5.90
CA ARG A 23 -27.30 7.98 -6.96
C ARG A 23 -27.24 8.67 -8.31
N LEU A 24 -26.78 7.95 -9.32
CA LEU A 24 -26.77 8.33 -10.73
C LEU A 24 -27.43 7.24 -11.58
N ASP A 25 -28.43 7.58 -12.39
CA ASP A 25 -29.14 6.61 -13.26
C ASP A 25 -28.74 6.81 -14.72
N LEU A 26 -27.95 5.87 -15.25
CA LEU A 26 -27.36 5.94 -16.58
C LEU A 26 -28.18 5.20 -17.65
N SER A 27 -29.38 4.73 -17.32
CA SER A 27 -30.20 3.91 -18.23
C SER A 27 -30.53 4.63 -19.55
N GLU A 28 -30.70 5.95 -19.49
CA GLU A 28 -31.01 6.80 -20.66
C GLU A 28 -29.77 7.43 -21.33
N LEU A 29 -28.56 7.18 -20.81
CA LEU A 29 -27.34 7.73 -21.39
C LEU A 29 -27.01 7.02 -22.71
N LYS A 30 -26.85 7.77 -23.80
CA LYS A 30 -26.34 7.23 -25.07
C LYS A 30 -24.82 7.39 -25.12
N LEU A 31 -24.10 6.28 -25.27
CA LEU A 31 -22.64 6.26 -25.39
C LEU A 31 -22.24 6.18 -26.86
N PHE A 32 -21.43 7.13 -27.33
CA PHE A 32 -20.99 7.13 -28.73
C PHE A 32 -19.61 6.47 -28.88
N THR A 33 -19.47 5.60 -29.86
CA THR A 33 -18.19 4.95 -30.17
C THR A 33 -17.39 5.73 -31.22
N GLY A 34 -16.06 5.54 -31.24
CA GLY A 34 -15.18 6.05 -32.29
C GLY A 34 -14.88 7.55 -32.29
N LEU A 35 -15.39 8.33 -31.32
CA LEU A 35 -15.18 9.78 -31.29
C LEU A 35 -13.70 10.19 -31.26
N SER A 36 -12.87 9.50 -30.47
CA SER A 36 -11.42 9.76 -30.43
C SER A 36 -10.74 9.45 -31.77
N VAL A 37 -11.22 8.45 -32.51
CA VAL A 37 -10.68 8.09 -33.81
C VAL A 37 -10.99 9.19 -34.83
N VAL A 38 -12.24 9.67 -34.85
CA VAL A 38 -12.64 10.76 -35.75
C VAL A 38 -11.93 12.07 -35.41
N ALA A 39 -11.83 12.43 -34.13
CA ALA A 39 -11.11 13.63 -33.69
C ALA A 39 -9.63 13.58 -34.10
N ARG A 40 -8.96 12.42 -33.94
CA ARG A 40 -7.58 12.21 -34.36
C ARG A 40 -7.42 12.32 -35.88
N LEU A 41 -8.27 11.63 -36.64
CA LEU A 41 -8.25 11.65 -38.10
C LEU A 41 -8.44 13.06 -38.68
N ILE A 42 -9.32 13.87 -38.08
CA ILE A 42 -9.50 15.27 -38.47
C ILE A 42 -8.30 16.11 -38.04
N GLY A 43 -7.80 15.93 -36.81
CA GLY A 43 -6.65 16.64 -36.29
C GLY A 43 -5.38 16.41 -37.12
N ASP A 44 -5.06 15.15 -37.43
CA ASP A 44 -3.88 14.78 -38.21
C ASP A 44 -3.95 15.38 -39.63
N GLU A 45 -5.14 15.45 -40.24
CA GLU A 45 -5.35 16.11 -41.54
C GLU A 45 -5.12 17.63 -41.46
N VAL A 46 -5.62 18.27 -40.41
CA VAL A 46 -5.38 19.70 -40.14
C VAL A 46 -3.88 19.99 -39.99
N GLN A 47 -3.17 19.17 -39.20
CA GLN A 47 -1.72 19.32 -39.01
C GLN A 47 -0.95 19.10 -40.32
N ASN A 48 -1.34 18.11 -41.11
CA ASN A 48 -0.73 17.84 -42.41
C ASN A 48 -0.90 19.03 -43.38
N GLN A 49 -2.11 19.60 -43.49
CA GLN A 49 -2.35 20.79 -44.31
C GLN A 49 -1.57 22.02 -43.79
N LEU A 50 -1.41 22.15 -42.47
CA LEU A 50 -0.59 23.21 -41.88
C LEU A 50 0.90 23.05 -42.20
N GLN A 51 1.44 21.84 -42.17
CA GLN A 51 2.86 21.60 -42.44
C GLN A 51 3.20 21.69 -43.92
N ASN A 52 2.29 21.23 -44.80
CA ASN A 52 2.59 21.05 -46.23
C ASN A 52 1.87 22.03 -47.18
N GLY A 53 0.96 22.86 -46.68
CA GLY A 53 0.16 23.80 -47.48
C GLY A 53 0.41 25.28 -47.18
N ASN A 54 0.13 26.15 -48.16
CA ASN A 54 0.20 27.62 -48.01
C ASN A 54 -1.18 28.31 -47.99
N ALA A 55 -2.27 27.53 -48.09
CA ALA A 55 -3.64 28.03 -48.09
C ALA A 55 -4.29 27.96 -46.70
N ASP A 56 -5.50 28.50 -46.58
CA ASP A 56 -6.37 28.26 -45.43
C ASP A 56 -6.74 26.77 -45.33
N ILE A 57 -7.07 26.33 -44.12
CA ILE A 57 -7.27 24.92 -43.79
C ILE A 57 -8.72 24.56 -44.08
N PHE A 58 -8.92 23.53 -44.91
CA PHE A 58 -10.23 22.95 -45.17
C PHE A 58 -10.13 21.44 -45.20
N VAL A 59 -10.75 20.81 -44.19
CA VAL A 59 -10.83 19.36 -44.07
C VAL A 59 -12.27 18.94 -44.31
N TYR A 60 -12.51 18.05 -45.27
CA TYR A 60 -13.79 17.40 -45.47
C TYR A 60 -13.61 15.89 -45.32
N ARG A 61 -14.30 15.28 -44.36
CA ARG A 61 -14.15 13.86 -44.05
C ARG A 61 -15.51 13.20 -43.96
N ARG A 62 -15.71 12.15 -44.76
CA ARG A 62 -16.85 11.26 -44.65
C ARG A 62 -16.64 10.34 -43.44
N LEU A 63 -17.68 10.19 -42.62
CA LEU A 63 -17.64 9.30 -41.46
C LEU A 63 -17.79 7.84 -41.91
N ILE A 64 -17.13 6.93 -41.19
CA ILE A 64 -17.18 5.49 -41.46
C ILE A 64 -18.16 4.87 -40.46
N GLY A 65 -19.22 4.24 -40.98
CA GLY A 65 -20.31 3.69 -40.15
C GLY A 65 -19.85 2.67 -39.12
N ASP A 66 -18.86 1.85 -39.44
CA ASP A 66 -18.31 0.86 -38.49
C ASP A 66 -17.52 1.50 -37.34
N ILE A 67 -17.05 2.74 -37.51
CA ILE A 67 -16.25 3.45 -36.50
C ILE A 67 -17.13 4.35 -35.63
N THR A 68 -18.03 5.12 -36.26
CA THR A 68 -18.93 6.05 -35.57
C THR A 68 -20.40 5.81 -35.94
N PRO A 69 -20.94 4.62 -35.64
CA PRO A 69 -22.33 4.28 -35.98
C PRO A 69 -23.32 5.26 -35.34
N ASP A 70 -23.02 5.77 -34.13
CA ASP A 70 -23.91 6.68 -33.41
C ASP A 70 -24.03 8.05 -34.09
N LEU A 71 -22.94 8.58 -34.65
CA LEU A 71 -22.99 9.85 -35.39
C LEU A 71 -23.76 9.69 -36.72
N ILE A 72 -23.58 8.56 -37.41
CA ILE A 72 -24.38 8.22 -38.60
C ILE A 72 -25.86 8.12 -38.23
N ALA A 73 -26.19 7.48 -37.09
CA ALA A 73 -27.55 7.34 -36.59
C ALA A 73 -28.20 8.67 -36.22
N LEU A 74 -27.43 9.73 -35.93
CA LEU A 74 -27.91 11.11 -35.78
C LEU A 74 -28.08 11.86 -37.10
N GLY A 75 -27.85 11.19 -38.23
CA GLY A 75 -27.90 11.77 -39.57
C GLY A 75 -26.68 12.63 -39.90
N ILE A 76 -25.49 12.30 -39.38
CA ILE A 76 -24.22 12.94 -39.74
C ILE A 76 -23.42 11.95 -40.58
N ASP A 77 -23.31 12.18 -41.89
CA ASP A 77 -22.54 11.34 -42.82
C ASP A 77 -21.13 11.91 -43.05
N SER A 78 -20.93 13.21 -42.80
CA SER A 78 -19.63 13.87 -42.99
C SER A 78 -19.41 15.01 -42.00
N VAL A 79 -18.13 15.36 -41.82
CA VAL A 79 -17.68 16.51 -41.03
C VAL A 79 -16.80 17.38 -41.92
N SER A 80 -17.07 18.69 -41.94
CA SER A 80 -16.20 19.68 -42.56
C SER A 80 -15.61 20.60 -41.49
N LEU A 81 -14.30 20.83 -41.52
CA LEU A 81 -13.60 21.76 -40.64
C LEU A 81 -12.92 22.84 -41.48
N PHE A 82 -13.18 24.11 -41.15
CA PHE A 82 -12.55 25.27 -41.78
C PHE A 82 -11.85 26.15 -40.74
N SER A 83 -10.63 26.58 -41.06
CA SER A 83 -9.89 27.57 -40.26
C SER A 83 -8.95 28.37 -41.15
N ARG A 84 -8.73 29.64 -40.81
CA ARG A 84 -7.60 30.37 -41.40
C ARG A 84 -6.28 29.79 -40.94
N ARG A 85 -5.29 29.76 -41.83
CA ARG A 85 -3.94 29.28 -41.48
C ARG A 85 -3.35 30.06 -40.30
N THR A 86 -3.56 31.38 -40.26
CA THR A 86 -3.04 32.26 -39.21
C THR A 86 -3.63 31.99 -37.83
N VAL A 87 -4.84 31.41 -37.74
CA VAL A 87 -5.49 31.08 -36.46
C VAL A 87 -4.84 29.88 -35.79
N LEU A 88 -4.37 28.90 -36.58
CA LEU A 88 -3.74 27.67 -36.12
C LEU A 88 -2.21 27.65 -36.38
N ALA A 89 -1.59 28.81 -36.56
CA ALA A 89 -0.18 28.92 -36.97
C ALA A 89 0.80 28.25 -35.98
N ASN A 90 0.46 28.20 -34.70
CA ASN A 90 1.26 27.61 -33.63
C ASN A 90 0.73 26.23 -33.18
N LEU A 91 -0.08 25.55 -34.00
CA LEU A 91 -0.74 24.31 -33.61
C LEU A 91 0.22 23.24 -33.09
N ASP A 92 1.45 23.17 -33.61
CA ASP A 92 2.45 22.19 -33.17
C ASP A 92 2.77 22.30 -31.66
N ASN A 93 2.63 23.49 -31.06
CA ASN A 93 2.84 23.69 -29.62
C ASN A 93 1.68 23.15 -28.76
N TYR A 94 0.50 22.93 -29.34
CA TYR A 94 -0.72 22.56 -28.59
C TYR A 94 -1.60 21.54 -29.32
N PHE A 95 -1.02 20.73 -30.21
CA PHE A 95 -1.76 19.80 -31.05
C PHE A 95 -2.60 18.79 -30.25
N GLU A 96 -2.06 18.29 -29.14
CA GLU A 96 -2.79 17.39 -28.24
C GLU A 96 -4.03 18.06 -27.62
N SER A 97 -3.90 19.34 -27.20
CA SER A 97 -5.03 20.12 -26.71
C SER A 97 -6.08 20.33 -27.80
N PHE A 98 -5.67 20.61 -29.03
CA PHE A 98 -6.56 20.74 -30.17
C PHE A 98 -7.35 19.44 -30.47
N GLN A 99 -6.69 18.28 -30.43
CA GLN A 99 -7.37 16.99 -30.56
C GLN A 99 -8.37 16.75 -29.43
N ASN A 100 -8.04 17.15 -28.20
CA ASN A 100 -8.94 17.07 -27.05
C ASN A 100 -10.16 18.01 -27.20
N GLN A 101 -9.97 19.20 -27.77
CA GLN A 101 -11.05 20.15 -28.07
C GLN A 101 -12.01 19.59 -29.13
N LEU A 102 -11.50 18.98 -30.21
CA LEU A 102 -12.32 18.27 -31.20
C LEU A 102 -13.12 17.13 -30.57
N ARG A 103 -12.47 16.31 -29.73
CA ARG A 103 -13.15 15.25 -28.97
C ARG A 103 -14.24 15.80 -28.07
N THR A 104 -14.00 16.96 -27.44
CA THR A 104 -14.98 17.65 -26.59
C THR A 104 -16.22 18.08 -27.36
N VAL A 105 -16.04 18.56 -28.59
CA VAL A 105 -17.15 18.92 -29.48
C VAL A 105 -18.03 17.72 -29.77
N PHE A 106 -17.44 16.62 -30.26
CA PHE A 106 -18.21 15.40 -30.55
C PHE A 106 -18.83 14.77 -29.30
N GLY A 107 -18.09 14.77 -28.18
CA GLY A 107 -18.55 14.24 -26.90
C GLY A 107 -19.71 15.02 -26.28
N THR A 108 -19.88 16.29 -26.65
CA THR A 108 -20.99 17.12 -26.19
C THR A 108 -22.35 16.62 -26.71
N PHE A 109 -22.37 15.95 -27.86
CA PHE A 109 -23.60 15.37 -28.42
C PHE A 109 -24.10 14.11 -27.68
N GLN A 110 -23.30 13.54 -26.79
CA GLN A 110 -23.77 12.46 -25.89
C GLN A 110 -24.64 13.00 -24.76
N ARG A 111 -24.68 14.32 -24.55
CA ARG A 111 -25.36 14.97 -23.43
C ARG A 111 -26.78 15.35 -23.85
N PRO A 112 -27.83 14.82 -23.21
CA PRO A 112 -29.21 15.04 -23.66
C PRO A 112 -29.55 16.53 -23.86
N GLY A 113 -29.13 17.41 -22.94
CA GLY A 113 -29.40 18.85 -23.05
C GLY A 113 -28.79 19.54 -24.26
N TRP A 114 -27.58 19.15 -24.70
CA TRP A 114 -26.93 19.72 -25.89
C TRP A 114 -27.30 18.97 -27.16
N ALA A 115 -27.53 17.66 -27.05
CA ALA A 115 -27.98 16.81 -28.14
C ALA A 115 -29.37 17.22 -28.63
N GLN A 116 -30.30 17.54 -27.71
CA GLN A 116 -31.64 18.04 -28.06
C GLN A 116 -31.61 19.37 -28.82
N VAL A 117 -30.61 20.22 -28.57
CA VAL A 117 -30.46 21.51 -29.26
C VAL A 117 -30.09 21.31 -30.73
N MET A 118 -29.19 20.36 -31.02
CA MET A 118 -28.67 20.10 -32.37
C MET A 118 -29.45 19.02 -33.14
N PHE A 119 -30.05 18.07 -32.43
CA PHE A 119 -30.72 16.87 -32.95
C PHE A 119 -32.09 16.64 -32.29
N PRO A 120 -33.01 17.63 -32.27
CA PRO A 120 -34.28 17.53 -31.55
C PRO A 120 -35.12 16.31 -31.95
N GLU A 121 -35.05 15.90 -33.21
CA GLU A 121 -35.81 14.77 -33.76
C GLU A 121 -35.32 13.40 -33.29
N HIS A 122 -34.10 13.29 -32.75
CA HIS A 122 -33.50 12.03 -32.26
C HIS A 122 -33.57 11.86 -30.73
N PHE A 123 -34.00 12.90 -29.99
CA PHE A 123 -33.95 12.98 -28.52
C PHE A 123 -35.25 13.51 -27.89
N GLN A 124 -36.39 13.38 -28.58
CA GLN A 124 -37.71 13.83 -28.12
C GLN A 124 -37.98 13.45 -26.66
N SER A 125 -38.34 14.43 -25.82
CA SER A 125 -38.88 14.21 -24.48
C SER A 125 -40.19 14.97 -24.32
N ASP A 126 -41.19 14.38 -23.68
CA ASP A 126 -42.51 14.99 -23.35
C ASP A 126 -42.44 16.20 -22.40
N THR A 127 -41.25 16.69 -22.07
CA THR A 127 -41.07 17.85 -21.19
C THR A 127 -40.48 19.01 -22.00
N PRO A 128 -41.21 20.14 -22.14
CA PRO A 128 -40.64 21.32 -22.78
C PRO A 128 -39.47 21.82 -21.93
N VAL A 129 -38.30 21.99 -22.54
CA VAL A 129 -37.14 22.64 -21.92
C VAL A 129 -37.51 24.09 -21.63
N LYS A 130 -38.02 24.35 -20.42
CA LYS A 130 -38.53 25.67 -20.00
C LYS A 130 -37.47 26.77 -19.84
N ASN A 131 -36.20 26.51 -20.16
CA ASN A 131 -35.11 27.47 -20.01
C ASN A 131 -34.14 27.46 -21.20
N LEU A 132 -34.64 27.51 -22.44
CA LEU A 132 -33.83 27.98 -23.57
C LEU A 132 -33.93 29.51 -23.63
N PRO A 133 -32.84 30.26 -23.38
CA PRO A 133 -32.88 31.70 -23.59
C PRO A 133 -32.98 31.97 -25.08
N ASN A 134 -34.06 32.66 -25.48
CA ASN A 134 -34.37 33.15 -26.82
C ASN A 134 -34.69 32.09 -27.89
N GLN A 135 -35.92 31.57 -27.90
CA GLN A 135 -36.53 31.10 -29.15
C GLN A 135 -37.07 32.32 -29.92
N PRO A 136 -36.68 32.56 -31.19
CA PRO A 136 -37.38 33.52 -32.03
C PRO A 136 -38.74 32.95 -32.44
N SER A 137 -39.81 33.56 -31.96
CA SER A 137 -41.17 33.31 -32.41
C SER A 137 -41.37 33.89 -33.82
N GLY A 138 -41.29 33.03 -34.84
CA GLY A 138 -41.59 33.36 -36.24
C GLY A 138 -41.98 32.11 -37.04
N PRO A 139 -42.83 32.24 -38.09
CA PRO A 139 -43.37 31.10 -38.81
C PRO A 139 -42.30 30.38 -39.63
N ALA A 140 -42.43 29.05 -39.70
CA ALA A 140 -41.51 28.13 -40.37
C ALA A 140 -41.30 28.50 -41.85
N THR A 141 -40.12 29.04 -42.17
CA THR A 141 -39.60 29.09 -43.53
C THR A 141 -38.66 27.91 -43.76
N THR A 142 -38.74 27.35 -44.97
CA THR A 142 -38.21 26.11 -45.55
C THR A 142 -36.68 25.88 -45.52
N HIS A 143 -35.95 26.41 -44.54
CA HIS A 143 -34.59 25.99 -44.22
C HIS A 143 -34.49 25.84 -42.70
N GLU A 144 -34.66 24.61 -42.19
CA GLU A 144 -34.46 24.29 -40.77
C GLU A 144 -32.99 24.54 -40.39
N ARG A 145 -32.63 25.79 -40.07
CA ARG A 145 -31.34 26.11 -39.45
C ARG A 145 -31.45 25.79 -37.97
N HIS A 146 -30.90 24.64 -37.59
CA HIS A 146 -30.67 24.32 -36.19
C HIS A 146 -29.71 25.37 -35.58
N PRO A 147 -29.89 25.75 -34.30
CA PRO A 147 -29.01 26.71 -33.64
C PRO A 147 -27.56 26.20 -33.60
N ALA A 148 -26.61 27.08 -33.95
CA ALA A 148 -25.19 26.76 -33.90
C ALA A 148 -24.69 26.71 -32.45
N LEU A 149 -23.74 25.82 -32.14
CA LEU A 149 -23.08 25.75 -30.84
C LEU A 149 -21.72 26.43 -30.88
N LEU A 150 -21.45 27.29 -29.90
CA LEU A 150 -20.19 27.99 -29.75
C LEU A 150 -19.38 27.38 -28.59
N PHE A 151 -18.17 26.92 -28.87
CA PHE A 151 -17.23 26.34 -27.90
C PHE A 151 -16.07 27.34 -27.65
N PRO A 152 -16.12 28.12 -26.55
CA PRO A 152 -15.14 29.17 -26.28
C PRO A 152 -13.90 28.63 -25.54
N PHE A 153 -13.05 27.86 -26.22
CA PHE A 153 -11.84 27.27 -25.62
C PHE A 153 -10.80 28.30 -25.14
N TYR A 154 -10.93 29.56 -25.52
CA TYR A 154 -10.13 30.71 -25.05
C TYR A 154 -10.52 31.25 -23.66
N SER A 155 -11.56 30.72 -23.01
CA SER A 155 -12.09 31.28 -21.75
C SER A 155 -11.31 30.78 -20.52
N ASP A 156 -11.07 31.67 -19.54
CA ASP A 156 -10.49 31.33 -18.21
C ASP A 156 -11.33 30.31 -17.42
N GLN A 157 -12.55 30.01 -17.89
CA GLN A 157 -13.44 28.99 -17.35
C GLN A 157 -13.24 27.62 -18.00
N VAL A 158 -12.12 27.34 -18.66
CA VAL A 158 -11.80 26.04 -19.29
C VAL A 158 -10.74 25.32 -18.45
N ASP A 159 -10.83 23.98 -18.31
CA ASP A 159 -9.86 23.19 -17.52
C ASP A 159 -8.42 23.37 -18.07
N ARG A 160 -7.39 23.31 -17.21
CA ARG A 160 -5.96 23.47 -17.57
C ARG A 160 -5.49 22.52 -18.67
N HIS A 161 -6.13 21.37 -18.85
CA HIS A 161 -5.79 20.42 -19.93
C HIS A 161 -6.39 20.78 -21.30
N LEU A 162 -7.40 21.66 -21.34
CA LEU A 162 -8.02 22.21 -22.55
C LEU A 162 -7.61 23.67 -22.79
N ALA A 163 -7.21 24.37 -21.73
CA ALA A 163 -6.74 25.74 -21.74
C ALA A 163 -5.22 25.78 -21.96
N ASN A 164 -4.79 26.35 -23.08
CA ASN A 164 -3.42 26.79 -23.28
C ASN A 164 -3.47 28.33 -23.38
N PRO A 165 -2.62 29.09 -22.66
CA PRO A 165 -2.58 30.55 -22.77
C PRO A 165 -2.37 31.07 -24.19
N GLU A 166 -1.84 30.24 -25.10
CA GLU A 166 -1.67 30.52 -26.53
C GLU A 166 -2.94 30.27 -27.38
N VAL A 167 -3.99 29.63 -26.83
CA VAL A 167 -5.26 29.36 -27.51
C VAL A 167 -6.18 30.58 -27.38
N ASP A 168 -6.33 31.30 -28.50
CA ASP A 168 -7.22 32.48 -28.60
C ASP A 168 -8.31 32.28 -29.67
N PHE A 169 -8.77 31.04 -29.84
CA PHE A 169 -9.78 30.66 -30.83
C PHE A 169 -10.98 29.93 -30.23
N TYR A 170 -12.09 29.92 -30.95
CA TYR A 170 -13.31 29.18 -30.62
C TYR A 170 -13.72 28.27 -31.77
N PHE A 171 -14.51 27.24 -31.45
CA PHE A 171 -15.15 26.42 -32.49
C PHE A 171 -16.63 26.81 -32.56
N LEU A 172 -17.09 27.18 -33.75
CA LEU A 172 -18.51 27.29 -34.09
C LEU A 172 -18.93 26.01 -34.80
N VAL A 173 -19.96 25.35 -34.30
CA VAL A 173 -20.41 24.05 -34.79
C VAL A 173 -21.85 24.17 -35.28
N GLU A 174 -22.05 23.89 -36.55
CA GLU A 174 -23.33 23.99 -37.26
C GLU A 174 -23.74 22.63 -37.81
N ARG A 175 -25.03 22.32 -37.76
CA ARG A 175 -25.60 21.15 -38.42
C ARG A 175 -26.34 21.57 -39.67
N LEU A 176 -26.00 20.96 -40.80
CA LEU A 176 -26.67 21.13 -42.08
C LEU A 176 -27.49 19.88 -42.36
N GLY A 177 -28.73 19.85 -41.84
CA GLY A 177 -29.59 18.65 -41.83
C GLY A 177 -29.81 18.05 -43.21
N ALA A 178 -30.08 18.87 -44.24
CA ALA A 178 -30.29 18.41 -45.61
C ALA A 178 -29.06 17.75 -46.25
N GLU A 179 -27.86 18.17 -45.82
CA GLU A 179 -26.58 17.67 -46.34
C GLU A 179 -25.98 16.57 -45.45
N LYS A 180 -26.63 16.24 -44.32
CA LYS A 180 -26.12 15.33 -43.29
C LYS A 180 -24.68 15.68 -42.87
N LEU A 181 -24.38 16.97 -42.80
CA LEU A 181 -23.04 17.49 -42.60
C LEU A 181 -22.95 18.24 -41.27
N LEU A 182 -21.90 17.95 -40.50
CA LEU A 182 -21.50 18.76 -39.36
C LEU A 182 -20.35 19.70 -39.76
N ARG A 183 -20.60 21.01 -39.69
CA ARG A 183 -19.60 22.04 -40.04
C ARG A 183 -18.98 22.61 -38.77
N ILE A 184 -17.65 22.59 -38.70
CA ILE A 184 -16.84 23.18 -37.63
C ILE A 184 -16.07 24.35 -38.23
N THR A 185 -16.28 25.56 -37.73
CA THR A 185 -15.51 26.75 -38.13
C THR A 185 -14.70 27.25 -36.94
N ILE A 186 -13.40 27.44 -37.15
CA ILE A 186 -12.47 27.89 -36.11
C ILE A 186 -12.04 29.31 -36.44
N GLU A 187 -12.27 30.23 -35.50
CA GLU A 187 -11.85 31.63 -35.63
C GLU A 187 -11.19 32.13 -34.34
N SER A 188 -10.33 33.14 -34.50
CA SER A 188 -9.74 33.83 -33.36
C SER A 188 -10.72 34.81 -32.73
N LYS A 189 -10.65 34.97 -31.41
CA LYS A 189 -11.35 36.03 -30.68
C LYS A 189 -10.96 37.43 -31.14
N ARG A 190 -9.69 37.64 -31.54
CA ARG A 190 -9.15 38.96 -31.94
C ARG A 190 -9.49 39.35 -33.37
N ASP A 191 -9.70 38.36 -34.23
CA ASP A 191 -9.92 38.54 -35.67
C ASP A 191 -11.17 37.75 -36.07
N GLN A 192 -12.33 38.26 -35.68
CA GLN A 192 -13.65 37.67 -35.95
C GLN A 192 -14.17 38.16 -37.30
N ARG A 193 -14.44 37.25 -38.24
CA ARG A 193 -15.13 37.58 -39.50
C ARG A 193 -16.58 37.12 -39.47
N LEU A 194 -16.89 36.12 -38.65
CA LEU A 194 -18.26 35.68 -38.41
C LEU A 194 -18.99 36.71 -37.55
N ASP A 195 -20.13 37.17 -38.04
CA ASP A 195 -21.05 38.00 -37.26
C ASP A 195 -21.85 37.10 -36.28
N LEU A 196 -21.25 36.85 -35.12
CA LEU A 196 -21.86 36.04 -34.06
C LEU A 196 -23.16 36.67 -33.54
N LYS A 197 -23.38 37.99 -33.68
CA LYS A 197 -24.64 38.65 -33.29
C LYS A 197 -25.78 38.29 -34.25
N LYS A 198 -25.46 38.12 -35.53
CA LYS A 198 -26.42 37.68 -36.55
C LYS A 198 -26.69 36.18 -36.49
N LEU A 199 -25.66 35.36 -36.20
CA LEU A 199 -25.79 33.90 -36.09
C LEU A 199 -26.43 33.44 -34.78
N GLN A 200 -26.35 34.25 -33.73
CA GLN A 200 -26.89 33.96 -32.38
C GLN A 200 -26.59 32.53 -31.88
N PRO A 201 -25.33 32.07 -31.88
CA PRO A 201 -25.02 30.73 -31.44
C PRO A 201 -25.19 30.57 -29.94
N ILE A 202 -25.55 29.36 -29.50
CA ILE A 202 -25.68 29.02 -28.10
C ILE A 202 -24.30 28.62 -27.57
N THR A 203 -23.79 29.36 -26.58
CA THR A 203 -22.49 29.07 -25.98
C THR A 203 -22.55 27.86 -25.06
N VAL A 204 -21.64 26.90 -25.27
CA VAL A 204 -21.43 25.76 -24.38
C VAL A 204 -20.62 26.24 -23.17
N ARG A 205 -21.26 26.31 -22.00
CA ARG A 205 -20.71 26.97 -20.78
C ARG A 205 -20.04 26.04 -19.77
N ASP A 206 -20.06 24.73 -20.00
CA ASP A 206 -19.68 23.71 -19.02
C ASP A 206 -18.53 22.82 -19.52
N LEU A 207 -17.68 23.38 -20.37
CA LEU A 207 -16.50 22.70 -20.94
C LEU A 207 -15.44 22.32 -19.88
N ASN A 208 -15.47 22.94 -18.70
CA ASN A 208 -14.56 22.66 -17.59
C ASN A 208 -15.07 21.66 -16.56
N ARG A 209 -16.25 21.07 -16.75
CA ARG A 209 -16.84 20.15 -15.78
C ARG A 209 -16.47 18.69 -16.02
N ARG A 210 -15.67 18.42 -17.06
CA ARG A 210 -15.38 17.07 -17.56
C ARG A 210 -13.94 16.91 -18.02
N SER A 211 -13.34 15.78 -17.71
CA SER A 211 -12.07 15.30 -18.26
C SER A 211 -12.31 14.01 -19.05
N TYR A 212 -11.88 13.92 -20.30
CA TYR A 212 -12.21 12.77 -21.15
C TYR A 212 -11.21 11.62 -21.06
N ILE A 213 -11.71 10.41 -20.78
CA ILE A 213 -10.96 9.15 -20.79
C ILE A 213 -10.77 8.67 -22.24
N GLN A 214 -9.51 8.58 -22.66
CA GLN A 214 -9.15 8.02 -23.95
C GLN A 214 -9.29 6.49 -23.93
N GLY A 215 -9.76 5.91 -25.03
CA GLY A 215 -9.80 4.45 -25.18
C GLY A 215 -10.82 3.74 -24.28
N LEU A 216 -11.91 4.40 -23.87
CA LEU A 216 -12.96 3.85 -23.01
C LEU A 216 -13.38 2.42 -23.39
N SER A 217 -13.68 2.16 -24.67
CA SER A 217 -14.04 0.82 -25.14
C SER A 217 -12.94 -0.23 -24.94
N ARG A 218 -11.68 0.14 -25.16
CA ARG A 218 -10.53 -0.74 -24.96
C ARG A 218 -10.31 -1.05 -23.48
N ILE A 219 -10.44 -0.04 -22.62
CA ILE A 219 -10.33 -0.19 -21.17
C ILE A 219 -11.45 -1.11 -20.65
N ALA A 220 -12.70 -0.84 -21.01
CA ALA A 220 -13.85 -1.66 -20.61
C ALA A 220 -13.70 -3.13 -21.06
N HIS A 221 -13.21 -3.34 -22.29
CA HIS A 221 -12.95 -4.70 -22.80
C HIS A 221 -11.83 -5.40 -22.02
N GLY A 222 -10.74 -4.69 -21.67
CA GLY A 222 -9.65 -5.26 -20.87
C GLY A 222 -10.11 -5.66 -19.47
N ILE A 223 -10.91 -4.82 -18.80
CA ILE A 223 -11.51 -5.14 -17.50
C ILE A 223 -12.45 -6.34 -17.62
N TYR A 224 -13.32 -6.37 -18.65
CA TYR A 224 -14.21 -7.50 -18.90
C TYR A 224 -13.44 -8.82 -19.06
N GLN A 225 -12.36 -8.85 -19.86
CA GLN A 225 -11.55 -10.06 -20.02
C GLN A 225 -10.92 -10.53 -18.71
N GLY A 226 -10.48 -9.58 -17.87
CA GLY A 226 -9.97 -9.87 -16.53
C GLY A 226 -11.05 -10.49 -15.64
N VAL A 227 -12.21 -9.84 -15.55
CA VAL A 227 -13.36 -10.31 -14.77
C VAL A 227 -13.85 -11.68 -15.24
N LEU A 228 -13.93 -11.90 -16.56
CA LEU A 228 -14.35 -13.18 -17.14
C LEU A 228 -13.42 -14.32 -16.68
N ARG A 229 -12.11 -14.09 -16.72
CA ARG A 229 -11.12 -15.07 -16.26
C ARG A 229 -11.25 -15.38 -14.76
N GLU A 230 -11.53 -14.37 -13.95
CA GLU A 230 -11.76 -14.57 -12.52
C GLU A 230 -13.07 -15.33 -12.25
N CYS A 231 -14.13 -15.06 -13.02
CA CYS A 231 -15.37 -15.83 -12.98
C CYS A 231 -15.16 -17.30 -13.38
N GLU A 232 -14.36 -17.58 -14.41
CA GLU A 232 -13.96 -18.95 -14.80
C GLU A 232 -13.22 -19.69 -13.68
N ASN A 233 -12.47 -18.95 -12.84
CA ASN A 233 -11.78 -19.48 -11.66
C ASN A 233 -12.67 -19.53 -10.40
N GLN A 234 -13.98 -19.27 -10.51
CA GLN A 234 -14.93 -19.20 -9.39
C GLN A 234 -14.59 -18.12 -8.35
N SER A 235 -13.86 -17.08 -8.76
CA SER A 235 -13.60 -15.90 -7.93
C SER A 235 -14.78 -14.93 -7.98
N THR A 236 -14.96 -14.19 -6.89
CA THR A 236 -15.94 -13.11 -6.73
C THR A 236 -15.30 -11.72 -6.77
N GLU A 237 -14.01 -11.67 -7.09
CA GLU A 237 -13.23 -10.45 -7.16
C GLU A 237 -12.25 -10.44 -8.33
N TYR A 238 -12.01 -9.24 -8.85
CA TYR A 238 -10.97 -8.95 -9.82
C TYR A 238 -10.12 -7.78 -9.33
N PHE A 239 -8.81 -7.92 -9.46
CA PHE A 239 -7.83 -6.95 -9.01
C PHE A 239 -6.88 -6.53 -10.14
N ASP A 240 -6.77 -5.22 -10.35
CA ASP A 240 -5.86 -4.62 -11.32
C ASP A 240 -4.95 -3.57 -10.67
N THR A 241 -3.78 -3.35 -11.29
CA THR A 241 -2.75 -2.42 -10.79
C THR A 241 -2.14 -1.64 -11.94
N ASP A 242 -1.55 -0.48 -11.65
CA ASP A 242 -0.82 0.31 -12.64
C ASP A 242 0.20 -0.53 -13.44
N ARG A 243 0.89 -1.47 -12.80
CA ARG A 243 1.86 -2.36 -13.48
C ARG A 243 1.22 -3.28 -14.54
N ARG A 244 -0.03 -3.67 -14.36
CA ARG A 244 -0.76 -4.57 -15.27
C ARG A 244 -1.49 -3.79 -16.35
N ASN A 245 -2.04 -2.62 -16.02
CA ASN A 245 -2.88 -1.82 -16.92
C ASN A 245 -2.52 -0.33 -16.89
N GLN A 246 -1.26 -0.03 -17.25
CA GLN A 246 -0.71 1.34 -17.24
C GLN A 246 -1.60 2.36 -17.94
N HIS A 247 -2.21 1.98 -19.07
CA HIS A 247 -3.08 2.88 -19.82
C HIS A 247 -4.30 3.32 -18.98
N PHE A 248 -4.98 2.40 -18.27
CA PHE A 248 -6.14 2.78 -17.46
C PHE A 248 -5.76 3.76 -16.35
N PHE A 249 -4.69 3.49 -15.61
CA PHE A 249 -4.24 4.34 -14.50
C PHE A 249 -3.70 5.71 -14.98
N GLN A 250 -3.07 5.76 -16.16
CA GLN A 250 -2.75 7.04 -16.82
C GLN A 250 -4.01 7.87 -17.13
N GLN A 251 -5.12 7.23 -17.50
CA GLN A 251 -6.38 7.95 -17.70
C GLN A 251 -7.00 8.40 -16.37
N LEU A 252 -6.87 7.62 -15.29
CA LEU A 252 -7.31 8.05 -13.95
C LEU A 252 -6.59 9.32 -13.49
N GLN A 253 -5.29 9.44 -13.79
CA GLN A 253 -4.53 10.68 -13.54
C GLN A 253 -5.11 11.89 -14.28
N GLN A 254 -5.58 11.71 -15.51
CA GLN A 254 -6.20 12.79 -16.30
C GLN A 254 -7.58 13.22 -15.77
N VAL A 255 -8.28 12.34 -15.05
CA VAL A 255 -9.58 12.63 -14.43
C VAL A 255 -9.47 12.99 -12.95
N ARG A 256 -8.32 13.53 -12.51
CA ARG A 256 -8.06 14.00 -11.13
C ARG A 256 -8.02 12.89 -10.06
N LEU A 257 -7.90 11.64 -10.46
CA LEU A 257 -7.63 10.50 -9.57
C LEU A 257 -6.16 10.08 -9.69
N ALA A 258 -5.25 11.05 -9.48
CA ALA A 258 -3.82 10.87 -9.75
C ALA A 258 -3.12 9.87 -8.82
N ASP A 259 -3.60 9.77 -7.59
CA ASP A 259 -3.06 8.87 -6.58
C ASP A 259 -3.60 7.45 -6.72
N CYS A 260 -4.56 7.18 -7.61
CA CYS A 260 -5.14 5.87 -7.75
C CYS A 260 -4.13 4.88 -8.37
N GLU A 261 -3.78 3.82 -7.63
CA GLU A 261 -2.79 2.81 -8.02
C GLU A 261 -3.40 1.43 -8.27
N THR A 262 -4.61 1.21 -7.75
CA THR A 262 -5.30 -0.09 -7.77
C THR A 262 -6.76 0.04 -8.12
N LEU A 263 -7.30 -1.00 -8.77
CA LEU A 263 -8.70 -1.15 -9.11
C LEU A 263 -9.19 -2.49 -8.53
N VAL A 264 -10.27 -2.45 -7.76
CA VAL A 264 -10.88 -3.63 -7.16
C VAL A 264 -12.33 -3.74 -7.63
N LEU A 265 -12.65 -4.81 -8.34
CA LEU A 265 -14.02 -5.15 -8.73
C LEU A 265 -14.51 -6.31 -7.87
N ARG A 266 -15.72 -6.22 -7.31
CA ARG A 266 -16.36 -7.28 -6.53
C ARG A 266 -17.77 -7.54 -7.02
N TRP A 267 -18.21 -8.78 -6.96
CA TRP A 267 -19.58 -9.19 -7.31
C TRP A 267 -20.03 -10.40 -6.48
N PRO A 268 -21.33 -10.58 -6.22
CA PRO A 268 -21.81 -11.76 -5.53
C PRO A 268 -21.67 -13.00 -6.43
N ALA A 269 -21.52 -14.18 -5.82
CA ALA A 269 -21.25 -15.43 -6.54
C ALA A 269 -22.31 -15.76 -7.62
N ASN A 270 -23.57 -15.39 -7.40
CA ASN A 270 -24.64 -15.59 -8.38
C ASN A 270 -24.48 -14.71 -9.64
N PHE A 271 -23.83 -13.55 -9.53
CA PHE A 271 -23.60 -12.65 -10.67
C PHE A 271 -22.51 -13.16 -11.61
N ALA A 272 -21.57 -13.98 -11.12
CA ALA A 272 -20.55 -14.63 -11.96
C ALA A 272 -21.19 -15.48 -13.07
N HIS A 273 -22.29 -16.20 -12.75
CA HIS A 273 -23.07 -16.95 -13.73
C HIS A 273 -23.67 -16.04 -14.82
N THR A 274 -24.19 -14.88 -14.43
CA THR A 274 -24.73 -13.90 -15.39
C THR A 274 -23.67 -13.42 -16.37
N ILE A 275 -22.44 -13.16 -15.90
CA ILE A 275 -21.32 -12.74 -16.76
C ILE A 275 -20.92 -13.86 -17.74
N LEU A 276 -20.93 -15.12 -17.29
CA LEU A 276 -20.53 -16.27 -18.11
C LEU A 276 -21.60 -16.67 -19.15
N GLU A 277 -22.89 -16.44 -18.85
CA GLU A 277 -24.02 -16.86 -19.71
C GLU A 277 -24.46 -15.78 -20.71
N GLN A 278 -24.32 -14.49 -20.38
CA GLN A 278 -24.79 -13.39 -21.23
C GLN A 278 -23.78 -12.97 -22.32
N SER A 279 -24.26 -12.17 -23.28
CA SER A 279 -23.40 -11.61 -24.33
C SER A 279 -22.36 -10.65 -23.75
N SER A 280 -21.12 -10.77 -24.20
CA SER A 280 -20.01 -9.88 -23.80
C SER A 280 -20.30 -8.40 -24.05
N GLU A 281 -21.08 -8.06 -25.07
CA GLU A 281 -21.43 -6.68 -25.43
C GLU A 281 -22.13 -5.93 -24.29
N TRP A 282 -23.05 -6.60 -23.58
CA TRP A 282 -23.80 -6.01 -22.47
C TRP A 282 -22.88 -5.70 -21.27
N VAL A 283 -22.02 -6.63 -20.87
CA VAL A 283 -21.09 -6.44 -19.74
C VAL A 283 -20.09 -5.33 -20.06
N ILE A 284 -19.58 -5.32 -21.30
CA ILE A 284 -18.68 -4.26 -21.77
C ILE A 284 -19.38 -2.90 -21.74
N ASP A 285 -20.66 -2.82 -22.12
CA ASP A 285 -21.44 -1.58 -22.03
C ASP A 285 -21.62 -1.11 -20.58
N LEU A 286 -21.93 -2.04 -19.66
CA LEU A 286 -21.98 -1.74 -18.22
C LEU A 286 -20.66 -1.13 -17.74
N PHE A 287 -19.51 -1.72 -18.09
CA PHE A 287 -18.20 -1.17 -17.68
C PHE A 287 -17.89 0.19 -18.33
N LYS A 288 -18.26 0.41 -19.60
CA LYS A 288 -18.12 1.74 -20.23
C LYS A 288 -18.91 2.80 -19.43
N ARG A 289 -20.13 2.48 -19.01
CA ARG A 289 -20.98 3.38 -18.21
C ARG A 289 -20.43 3.62 -16.81
N ILE A 290 -19.85 2.60 -16.18
CA ILE A 290 -19.22 2.76 -14.88
C ILE A 290 -18.01 3.71 -14.97
N ILE A 291 -17.16 3.53 -16.00
CA ILE A 291 -15.92 4.29 -16.14
C ILE A 291 -16.17 5.73 -16.61
N ILE A 292 -17.13 5.97 -17.51
CA ILE A 292 -17.42 7.32 -18.03
C ILE A 292 -17.89 8.28 -16.93
N VAL A 293 -18.44 7.77 -15.83
CA VAL A 293 -18.86 8.59 -14.68
C VAL A 293 -17.66 9.29 -14.03
N LEU A 294 -16.46 8.70 -14.10
CA LEU A 294 -15.23 9.30 -13.59
C LEU A 294 -14.77 10.51 -14.41
N GLU A 295 -15.32 10.72 -15.61
CA GLU A 295 -15.02 11.92 -16.39
C GLU A 295 -15.62 13.19 -15.77
N ASP A 296 -16.64 13.05 -14.93
CA ASP A 296 -17.33 14.16 -14.28
C ASP A 296 -16.60 14.64 -13.02
N HIS A 297 -16.27 15.93 -12.97
CA HIS A 297 -15.51 16.48 -11.84
C HIS A 297 -16.29 16.48 -10.52
N GLN A 298 -17.62 16.63 -10.55
CA GLN A 298 -18.42 16.61 -9.32
C GLN A 298 -18.49 15.20 -8.73
N VAL A 299 -18.58 14.18 -9.58
CA VAL A 299 -18.48 12.77 -9.14
C VAL A 299 -17.12 12.54 -8.49
N VAL A 300 -16.02 12.94 -9.14
CA VAL A 300 -14.67 12.76 -8.61
C VAL A 300 -14.45 13.53 -7.31
N GLU A 301 -14.95 14.77 -7.20
CA GLU A 301 -14.90 15.55 -5.96
C GLU A 301 -15.65 14.86 -4.81
N LEU A 302 -16.83 14.28 -5.09
CA LEU A 302 -17.58 13.51 -4.09
C LEU A 302 -16.83 12.24 -3.67
N LEU A 303 -16.25 11.51 -4.62
CA LEU A 303 -15.44 10.32 -4.35
C LEU A 303 -14.21 10.65 -3.49
N LEU A 304 -13.47 11.71 -3.84
CA LEU A 304 -12.31 12.20 -3.07
C LEU A 304 -12.72 12.70 -1.68
N GLY A 305 -13.94 13.22 -1.55
CA GLY A 305 -14.56 13.57 -0.27
C GLY A 305 -15.06 12.38 0.56
N GLY A 306 -14.84 11.14 0.11
CA GLY A 306 -15.24 9.91 0.81
C GLY A 306 -16.69 9.49 0.59
N SER A 307 -17.39 10.07 -0.39
CA SER A 307 -18.75 9.64 -0.74
C SER A 307 -18.74 8.43 -1.67
N THR A 308 -19.81 7.64 -1.60
CA THR A 308 -20.08 6.50 -2.49
C THR A 308 -21.06 6.90 -3.58
N ILE A 309 -20.77 6.53 -4.82
CA ILE A 309 -21.62 6.77 -5.99
C ILE A 309 -22.29 5.45 -6.42
N LEU A 310 -23.61 5.36 -6.23
CA LEU A 310 -24.45 4.30 -6.75
C LEU A 310 -24.85 4.61 -8.20
N ILE A 311 -24.32 3.83 -9.13
CA ILE A 311 -24.71 3.81 -10.53
C ILE A 311 -25.84 2.80 -10.72
N LYS A 312 -26.91 3.23 -11.41
CA LYS A 312 -27.94 2.33 -11.93
C LYS A 312 -27.86 2.25 -13.45
N TYR A 313 -27.99 1.03 -13.97
CA TYR A 313 -28.13 0.79 -15.40
C TYR A 313 -29.10 -0.36 -15.62
N GLN A 314 -30.29 -0.06 -16.14
CA GLN A 314 -31.38 -1.03 -16.26
C GLN A 314 -31.67 -1.71 -14.90
N ASN A 315 -31.53 -3.03 -14.80
CA ASN A 315 -31.72 -3.78 -13.56
C ASN A 315 -30.44 -3.87 -12.71
N GLU A 316 -29.30 -3.43 -13.25
CA GLU A 316 -28.00 -3.55 -12.61
C GLU A 316 -27.66 -2.36 -11.74
N LYS A 317 -26.82 -2.63 -10.73
CA LYS A 317 -26.31 -1.61 -9.81
C LYS A 317 -24.81 -1.75 -9.64
N ALA A 318 -24.12 -0.63 -9.53
CA ALA A 318 -22.71 -0.59 -9.19
C ALA A 318 -22.44 0.51 -8.14
N TRP A 319 -21.66 0.20 -7.11
CA TRP A 319 -21.21 1.16 -6.10
C TRP A 319 -19.75 1.49 -6.35
N LEU A 320 -19.46 2.78 -6.49
CA LEU A 320 -18.12 3.30 -6.69
C LEU A 320 -17.72 4.08 -5.44
N ASP A 321 -16.56 3.77 -4.90
CA ASP A 321 -15.96 4.50 -3.78
C ASP A 321 -14.43 4.46 -3.88
N LEU A 322 -13.77 5.34 -3.12
CA LEU A 322 -12.32 5.33 -2.98
C LEU A 322 -11.93 4.83 -1.59
N SER A 323 -10.97 3.91 -1.54
CA SER A 323 -10.35 3.49 -0.29
C SER A 323 -8.84 3.80 -0.28
N ARG A 324 -8.20 3.59 0.88
CA ARG A 324 -6.76 3.84 1.08
C ARG A 324 -6.33 5.27 0.75
N ARG A 325 -7.20 6.23 1.08
CA ARG A 325 -7.02 7.67 0.80
C ARG A 325 -6.88 7.98 -0.69
N GLY A 326 -7.78 7.42 -1.52
CA GLY A 326 -7.80 7.70 -2.96
C GLY A 326 -6.92 6.77 -3.82
N ARG A 327 -6.15 5.88 -3.19
CA ARG A 327 -5.22 4.98 -3.91
C ARG A 327 -5.87 3.73 -4.49
N SER A 328 -7.09 3.43 -4.08
CA SER A 328 -7.84 2.29 -4.58
C SER A 328 -9.22 2.73 -5.01
N LEU A 329 -9.54 2.48 -6.28
CA LEU A 329 -10.89 2.62 -6.81
C LEU A 329 -11.62 1.28 -6.63
N ASN A 330 -12.69 1.29 -5.83
CA ASN A 330 -13.53 0.12 -5.60
C ASN A 330 -14.79 0.23 -6.45
N ILE A 331 -15.16 -0.88 -7.11
CA ILE A 331 -16.39 -1.01 -7.88
C ILE A 331 -17.06 -2.31 -7.43
N SER A 332 -18.20 -2.20 -6.74
CA SER A 332 -18.97 -3.36 -6.28
C SER A 332 -20.23 -3.48 -7.12
N LEU A 333 -20.45 -4.64 -7.76
CA LEU A 333 -21.60 -4.90 -8.62
C LEU A 333 -22.70 -5.60 -7.81
N GLN A 334 -23.96 -5.24 -8.04
CA GLN A 334 -25.19 -5.74 -7.40
C GLN A 334 -25.37 -5.43 -5.92
N GLU A 335 -24.29 -5.42 -5.15
CA GLU A 335 -24.28 -5.11 -3.72
C GLU A 335 -23.12 -4.15 -3.36
N PRO A 336 -23.28 -3.31 -2.33
CA PRO A 336 -22.17 -2.52 -1.80
C PRO A 336 -21.11 -3.44 -1.17
N ARG A 337 -19.83 -3.07 -1.26
CA ARG A 337 -18.77 -3.81 -0.54
C ARG A 337 -18.97 -3.71 0.97
N ALA A 338 -18.58 -4.78 1.68
CA ALA A 338 -18.33 -4.71 3.11
C ALA A 338 -17.02 -3.94 3.35
N GLU A 339 -17.08 -2.89 4.18
CA GLU A 339 -15.87 -2.17 4.56
C GLU A 339 -15.08 -2.95 5.61
N SER A 340 -13.77 -3.10 5.38
CA SER A 340 -12.87 -3.64 6.38
C SER A 340 -12.74 -2.66 7.54
N SER A 341 -13.29 -3.01 8.71
CA SER A 341 -13.16 -2.23 9.96
C SER A 341 -12.15 -2.86 10.91
N LEU A 342 -11.51 -2.04 11.75
CA LEU A 342 -10.71 -2.52 12.87
C LEU A 342 -11.56 -3.32 13.90
N ASP A 343 -12.87 -3.06 13.99
CA ASP A 343 -13.80 -3.81 14.85
C ASP A 343 -13.83 -5.31 14.52
N TYR A 344 -13.72 -5.66 13.23
CA TYR A 344 -13.68 -7.05 12.79
C TYR A 344 -12.55 -7.82 13.47
N TYR A 345 -11.38 -7.19 13.61
CA TYR A 345 -10.21 -7.80 14.22
C TYR A 345 -10.37 -7.90 15.74
N LEU A 346 -10.86 -6.85 16.41
CA LEU A 346 -11.07 -6.87 17.86
C LEU A 346 -12.14 -7.88 18.31
N ASN A 347 -13.20 -8.07 17.51
CA ASN A 347 -14.25 -9.04 17.82
C ASN A 347 -13.75 -10.49 17.88
N ARG A 348 -12.60 -10.79 17.26
CA ARG A 348 -11.93 -12.11 17.33
C ARG A 348 -11.05 -12.27 18.56
N MET A 349 -10.87 -11.22 19.36
CA MET A 349 -10.00 -11.16 20.54
C MET A 349 -10.78 -10.68 21.78
N PRO A 350 -11.67 -11.52 22.33
CA PRO A 350 -12.56 -11.13 23.42
C PRO A 350 -11.82 -10.78 24.72
N GLY A 351 -10.66 -11.39 24.99
CA GLY A 351 -9.83 -11.08 26.15
C GLY A 351 -9.30 -9.65 26.10
N LEU A 352 -8.74 -9.26 24.96
CA LEU A 352 -8.26 -7.91 24.68
C LEU A 352 -9.41 -6.89 24.70
N ALA A 353 -10.53 -7.19 24.05
CA ALA A 353 -11.71 -6.33 24.04
C ALA A 353 -12.29 -6.08 25.44
N ARG A 354 -12.14 -7.03 26.36
CA ARG A 354 -12.54 -6.85 27.76
C ARG A 354 -11.61 -5.87 28.49
N VAL A 355 -10.29 -6.02 28.32
CA VAL A 355 -9.30 -5.12 28.95
C VAL A 355 -9.44 -3.69 28.41
N ALA A 356 -9.69 -3.56 27.11
CA ALA A 356 -9.94 -2.27 26.44
C ALA A 356 -11.12 -1.53 27.07
N ARG A 357 -12.29 -2.20 27.17
CA ARG A 357 -13.49 -1.66 27.82
C ARG A 357 -13.28 -1.29 29.29
N GLN A 358 -12.52 -2.08 30.04
CA GLN A 358 -12.17 -1.77 31.44
C GLN A 358 -11.21 -0.58 31.57
N SER A 359 -10.52 -0.24 30.49
CA SER A 359 -9.51 0.82 30.42
C SER A 359 -10.01 2.07 29.67
N ALA A 360 -11.32 2.14 29.39
CA ALA A 360 -11.94 3.23 28.65
C ALA A 360 -11.68 4.59 29.33
N GLY A 361 -11.21 5.56 28.55
CA GLY A 361 -10.92 6.93 29.02
C GLY A 361 -9.59 7.10 29.77
N LEU A 362 -8.83 6.03 30.05
CA LEU A 362 -7.57 6.16 30.79
C LEU A 362 -6.50 6.98 30.06
N PHE A 363 -6.59 7.09 28.73
CA PHE A 363 -5.57 7.73 27.90
C PHE A 363 -6.00 9.07 27.26
N GLU A 364 -7.09 9.71 27.71
CA GLU A 364 -7.68 10.93 27.10
C GLU A 364 -6.71 12.12 26.88
N ASN A 365 -5.63 12.23 27.66
CA ASN A 365 -4.58 13.26 27.49
C ASN A 365 -3.20 12.68 27.15
N THR A 366 -3.17 11.47 26.62
CA THR A 366 -1.97 10.69 26.36
C THR A 366 -1.90 10.30 24.89
N ARG A 367 -0.78 10.64 24.25
CA ARG A 367 -0.39 10.09 22.95
C ARG A 367 0.26 8.73 23.15
N ILE A 368 -0.06 7.78 22.29
CA ILE A 368 0.54 6.46 22.30
C ILE A 368 1.40 6.31 21.05
N PHE A 369 2.66 5.95 21.26
CA PHE A 369 3.59 5.60 20.19
C PHE A 369 3.79 4.08 20.20
N LEU A 370 3.14 3.40 19.25
CA LEU A 370 3.13 1.94 19.12
C LEU A 370 4.14 1.50 18.04
N ILE A 371 5.11 0.67 18.41
CA ILE A 371 6.01 -0.01 17.45
C ILE A 371 5.69 -1.49 17.47
N HIS A 372 5.11 -2.04 16.40
CA HIS A 372 4.73 -3.46 16.39
C HIS A 372 4.62 -4.04 14.98
N HIS A 373 4.59 -5.37 14.86
CA HIS A 373 4.31 -6.06 13.60
C HIS A 373 2.95 -5.70 12.99
N ILE A 374 2.84 -5.77 11.65
CA ILE A 374 1.56 -5.60 10.97
C ILE A 374 0.84 -6.95 10.81
N THR A 375 0.00 -7.29 11.77
CA THR A 375 -0.87 -8.49 11.76
C THR A 375 -2.31 -8.13 12.12
N GLY A 376 -3.25 -9.04 11.87
CA GLY A 376 -4.66 -8.84 12.26
C GLY A 376 -4.83 -8.62 13.77
N GLU A 377 -4.03 -9.29 14.58
CA GLU A 377 -4.01 -9.15 16.04
C GLU A 377 -3.51 -7.77 16.49
N ILE A 378 -2.62 -7.15 15.73
CA ILE A 378 -2.17 -5.78 15.99
C ILE A 378 -3.20 -4.76 15.50
N LEU A 379 -3.93 -5.04 14.42
CA LEU A 379 -5.10 -4.24 14.06
C LEU A 379 -6.16 -4.26 15.17
N ALA A 380 -6.40 -5.43 15.78
CA ALA A 380 -7.24 -5.53 16.99
C ALA A 380 -6.66 -4.73 18.17
N THR A 381 -5.34 -4.75 18.37
CA THR A 381 -4.66 -3.97 19.42
C THR A 381 -4.79 -2.46 19.20
N ILE A 382 -4.69 -1.99 17.96
CA ILE A 382 -4.93 -0.59 17.59
C ILE A 382 -6.37 -0.20 17.96
N LYS A 383 -7.35 -1.05 17.65
CA LYS A 383 -8.75 -0.79 18.05
C LYS A 383 -8.96 -0.83 19.56
N ALA A 384 -8.34 -1.78 20.25
CA ALA A 384 -8.40 -1.88 21.70
C ALA A 384 -7.79 -0.64 22.37
N ILE A 385 -6.70 -0.11 21.83
CA ILE A 385 -6.10 1.14 22.27
C ILE A 385 -7.05 2.31 22.00
N GLU A 386 -7.67 2.39 20.83
CA GLU A 386 -8.68 3.41 20.52
C GLU A 386 -9.82 3.45 21.55
N GLU A 387 -10.33 2.30 22.01
CA GLU A 387 -11.38 2.24 23.05
C GLU A 387 -10.94 2.88 24.37
N THR A 388 -9.63 2.98 24.63
CA THR A 388 -9.06 3.68 25.79
C THR A 388 -9.01 5.21 25.63
N ARG A 389 -9.39 5.70 24.44
CA ARG A 389 -9.47 7.12 24.02
C ARG A 389 -8.15 7.88 24.12
N PRO A 390 -7.07 7.44 23.45
CA PRO A 390 -5.84 8.23 23.41
C PRO A 390 -6.06 9.58 22.72
N ALA A 391 -5.25 10.57 23.08
CA ALA A 391 -5.25 11.87 22.39
C ALA A 391 -4.77 11.75 20.94
N PHE A 392 -3.85 10.82 20.67
CA PHE A 392 -3.32 10.51 19.34
C PHE A 392 -2.65 9.12 19.38
N LEU A 393 -2.69 8.39 18.27
CA LEU A 393 -2.02 7.10 18.12
C LEU A 393 -1.09 7.11 16.90
N ASP A 394 0.21 7.13 17.18
CA ASP A 394 1.27 6.91 16.19
C ASP A 394 1.62 5.42 16.17
N VAL A 395 1.55 4.77 15.00
CA VAL A 395 1.91 3.37 14.82
C VAL A 395 3.03 3.25 13.79
N PHE A 396 4.15 2.68 14.21
CA PHE A 396 5.28 2.35 13.34
C PHE A 396 5.42 0.84 13.18
N PHE A 397 5.08 0.34 11.99
CA PHE A 397 5.01 -1.07 11.70
C PHE A 397 6.37 -1.71 11.44
N VAL A 398 6.61 -2.81 12.13
CA VAL A 398 7.76 -3.70 11.97
C VAL A 398 7.42 -4.76 10.91
N LYS A 399 7.85 -4.56 9.67
CA LYS A 399 7.64 -5.51 8.56
C LYS A 399 8.92 -6.29 8.25
N TYR A 400 8.82 -7.62 8.25
CA TYR A 400 9.95 -8.51 7.96
C TYR A 400 9.91 -9.09 6.55
N ALA A 401 8.89 -9.89 6.25
CA ALA A 401 8.67 -10.54 4.96
C ALA A 401 7.16 -10.62 4.68
N GLY A 402 6.79 -10.96 3.45
CA GLY A 402 5.39 -11.10 3.03
C GLY A 402 4.74 -9.82 2.49
N GLN A 403 3.63 -10.01 1.78
CA GLN A 403 2.78 -8.91 1.31
C GLN A 403 1.81 -8.54 2.44
N ILE A 404 1.57 -7.23 2.59
CA ILE A 404 0.56 -6.78 3.56
C ILE A 404 -0.80 -7.03 2.90
N PRO A 405 -1.73 -7.74 3.58
CA PRO A 405 -3.07 -7.93 3.06
C PRO A 405 -3.74 -6.59 2.73
N ALA A 406 -4.42 -6.57 1.59
CA ALA A 406 -5.22 -5.45 1.11
C ALA A 406 -6.17 -4.90 2.18
N ASP A 407 -6.87 -5.80 2.86
CA ASP A 407 -7.86 -5.47 3.88
C ASP A 407 -7.24 -4.84 5.13
N TYR A 408 -5.96 -5.09 5.42
CA TYR A 408 -5.28 -4.46 6.54
C TYR A 408 -5.06 -2.98 6.25
N LEU A 409 -4.54 -2.67 5.06
CA LEU A 409 -4.36 -1.28 4.62
C LEU A 409 -5.70 -0.55 4.51
N GLU A 410 -6.75 -1.25 4.09
CA GLU A 410 -8.10 -0.70 4.05
C GLU A 410 -8.58 -0.30 5.45
N ALA A 411 -8.55 -1.21 6.42
CA ALA A 411 -9.00 -0.94 7.79
C ALA A 411 -8.18 0.13 8.52
N LEU A 412 -6.88 0.24 8.24
CA LEU A 412 -6.02 1.26 8.82
C LEU A 412 -6.26 2.63 8.20
N LEU A 413 -6.40 2.72 6.87
CA LEU A 413 -6.44 3.99 6.17
C LEU A 413 -7.83 4.63 6.11
N THR A 414 -8.87 3.92 6.56
CA THR A 414 -10.19 4.50 6.87
C THR A 414 -10.21 5.31 8.18
N GLN A 415 -9.19 5.15 9.05
CA GLN A 415 -9.14 5.89 10.31
C GLN A 415 -8.85 7.38 10.13
N ASN A 416 -9.33 8.21 11.06
CA ASN A 416 -9.19 9.65 11.02
C ASN A 416 -7.70 10.08 11.10
N ALA A 417 -7.19 10.75 10.07
CA ALA A 417 -5.80 11.21 10.03
C ALA A 417 -5.44 12.24 11.11
N GLU A 418 -6.43 12.89 11.74
CA GLU A 418 -6.21 13.82 12.86
C GLU A 418 -5.96 13.10 14.20
N GLN A 419 -6.21 11.80 14.27
CA GLN A 419 -6.03 10.99 15.48
C GLN A 419 -5.03 9.84 15.28
N TYR A 420 -4.79 9.44 14.03
CA TYR A 420 -3.96 8.29 13.71
C TYR A 420 -2.89 8.63 12.68
N PHE A 421 -1.69 8.13 12.93
CA PHE A 421 -0.61 8.10 11.96
C PHE A 421 -0.03 6.70 11.86
N PHE A 422 0.05 6.18 10.64
CA PHE A 422 0.59 4.85 10.35
C PHE A 422 1.83 4.98 9.47
N ALA A 423 2.91 4.32 9.86
CA ALA A 423 4.18 4.33 9.14
C ALA A 423 4.82 2.94 9.11
N GLY A 424 5.78 2.73 8.23
CA GLY A 424 6.59 1.52 8.19
C GLY A 424 7.68 1.62 7.13
N LEU A 425 8.62 0.70 7.17
CA LEU A 425 9.71 0.64 6.19
C LEU A 425 9.42 -0.36 5.06
N GLN A 426 10.05 -0.13 3.92
CA GLN A 426 10.11 -1.06 2.81
C GLN A 426 11.56 -1.36 2.45
N LYS A 427 11.84 -2.64 2.18
CA LYS A 427 13.14 -3.09 1.68
C LYS A 427 13.29 -2.70 0.21
N VAL A 428 14.48 -2.22 -0.13
CA VAL A 428 14.95 -2.01 -1.50
C VAL A 428 16.08 -2.98 -1.78
N ASP A 429 15.92 -3.79 -2.82
CA ASP A 429 16.95 -4.73 -3.26
C ASP A 429 18.12 -3.97 -3.90
N ASP A 430 19.33 -4.49 -3.67
CA ASP A 430 20.58 -3.88 -4.07
C ASP A 430 21.49 -4.92 -4.72
N ARG A 431 22.13 -4.57 -5.84
CA ARG A 431 23.04 -5.48 -6.54
C ARG A 431 24.35 -5.69 -5.79
N ASP A 432 24.80 -4.68 -5.06
CA ASP A 432 26.08 -4.70 -4.36
C ASP A 432 25.95 -5.15 -2.89
N ASN A 433 24.72 -5.21 -2.36
CA ASN A 433 24.43 -5.61 -0.98
C ASN A 433 23.30 -6.64 -0.93
N LEU A 434 23.63 -7.88 -0.57
CA LEU A 434 22.67 -9.00 -0.52
C LEU A 434 21.54 -8.75 0.50
N ALA A 435 21.80 -7.97 1.55
CA ALA A 435 20.79 -7.61 2.56
C ALA A 435 19.83 -6.51 2.07
N GLY A 436 20.19 -5.77 1.02
CA GLY A 436 19.48 -4.57 0.60
C GLY A 436 19.58 -3.42 1.61
N TYR A 437 18.72 -2.41 1.44
CA TYR A 437 18.58 -1.30 2.38
C TYR A 437 17.11 -0.94 2.56
N HIS A 438 16.79 -0.11 3.56
CA HIS A 438 15.41 0.20 3.91
C HIS A 438 15.10 1.68 3.77
N ILE A 439 13.92 1.97 3.22
CA ILE A 439 13.38 3.32 3.04
C ILE A 439 11.98 3.39 3.61
N PHE A 440 11.45 4.59 3.80
CA PHE A 440 10.08 4.78 4.24
C PHE A 440 9.09 4.22 3.20
N SER A 441 8.07 3.51 3.66
CA SER A 441 7.05 2.92 2.78
C SER A 441 5.96 3.95 2.47
N GLY A 442 5.64 4.07 1.18
CA GLY A 442 4.51 4.89 0.73
C GLY A 442 3.14 4.27 1.03
N LEU A 443 3.05 3.02 1.50
CA LEU A 443 1.78 2.27 1.61
C LEU A 443 0.85 2.75 2.74
N TYR A 444 1.37 3.47 3.74
CA TYR A 444 0.63 3.80 4.95
C TYR A 444 0.08 5.23 4.92
N SER A 445 0.21 6.01 5.99
CA SER A 445 -0.23 7.40 6.01
C SER A 445 0.60 8.27 5.07
N ASP A 446 0.02 9.40 4.66
CA ASP A 446 0.77 10.42 3.91
C ASP A 446 1.93 10.94 4.77
N ALA A 447 3.12 10.82 4.19
CA ALA A 447 4.39 11.13 4.80
C ALA A 447 5.11 12.27 4.07
N GLY A 448 4.38 13.16 3.39
CA GLY A 448 4.95 14.33 2.73
C GLY A 448 5.89 15.14 3.64
N HIS A 449 5.52 15.31 4.92
CA HIS A 449 6.33 15.98 5.95
C HIS A 449 7.61 15.21 6.37
N LEU A 450 7.78 13.96 5.92
CA LEU A 450 8.95 13.11 6.17
C LEU A 450 9.90 13.04 4.97
N GLY A 451 9.71 13.90 3.95
CA GLY A 451 10.53 13.89 2.74
C GLY A 451 12.03 14.04 3.00
N ALA A 452 12.43 14.77 4.04
CA ALA A 452 13.83 14.89 4.45
C ALA A 452 14.41 13.56 4.97
N LEU A 453 13.67 12.88 5.85
CA LEU A 453 14.06 11.56 6.37
C LEU A 453 14.15 10.53 5.23
N GLN A 454 13.19 10.54 4.31
CA GLN A 454 13.20 9.66 3.15
C GLN A 454 14.46 9.84 2.29
N ARG A 455 14.84 11.09 1.99
CA ARG A 455 16.09 11.39 1.26
C ARG A 455 17.33 10.89 2.01
N TYR A 456 17.34 11.02 3.33
CA TYR A 456 18.44 10.51 4.15
C TYR A 456 18.53 8.98 4.08
N LEU A 457 17.42 8.26 4.26
CA LEU A 457 17.38 6.79 4.18
C LEU A 457 17.88 6.27 2.81
N ILE A 458 17.45 6.91 1.72
CA ILE A 458 17.92 6.58 0.36
C ILE A 458 19.44 6.78 0.23
N LYS A 459 19.98 7.88 0.77
CA LYS A 459 21.41 8.20 0.70
C LYS A 459 22.25 7.29 1.60
N ALA A 460 21.80 7.06 2.82
CA ALA A 460 22.53 6.32 3.85
C ALA A 460 22.49 4.80 3.62
N ARG A 461 21.47 4.30 2.92
CA ARG A 461 21.29 2.88 2.57
C ARG A 461 21.42 1.97 3.79
N LEU A 462 20.72 2.35 4.86
CA LEU A 462 20.82 1.68 6.16
C LEU A 462 20.24 0.25 6.13
N PRO A 463 20.83 -0.68 6.91
CA PRO A 463 20.23 -1.99 7.17
C PRO A 463 18.94 -1.83 8.00
N TYR A 464 18.20 -2.93 8.14
CA TYR A 464 16.86 -2.92 8.72
C TYR A 464 16.82 -2.32 10.12
N PHE A 465 17.69 -2.79 11.01
CA PHE A 465 17.63 -2.44 12.43
C PHE A 465 17.98 -0.96 12.64
N GLU A 466 19.04 -0.47 12.01
CA GLU A 466 19.46 0.93 12.08
C GLU A 466 18.43 1.86 11.44
N ALA A 467 17.83 1.46 10.32
CA ALA A 467 16.74 2.22 9.70
C ALA A 467 15.50 2.29 10.60
N MET A 468 15.15 1.18 11.28
CA MET A 468 14.06 1.13 12.26
C MET A 468 14.33 2.04 13.45
N GLN A 469 15.53 1.97 14.06
CA GLN A 469 15.90 2.82 15.20
C GLN A 469 15.87 4.31 14.81
N LEU A 470 16.46 4.66 13.67
CA LEU A 470 16.48 6.03 13.17
C LEU A 470 15.06 6.57 12.95
N THR A 471 14.23 5.80 12.24
CA THR A 471 12.87 6.21 11.89
C THR A 471 11.97 6.27 13.13
N ALA A 472 12.07 5.28 14.03
CA ALA A 472 11.31 5.26 15.27
C ALA A 472 11.63 6.48 16.13
N GLY A 473 12.91 6.83 16.31
CA GLY A 473 13.28 8.03 17.07
C GLY A 473 12.88 9.33 16.40
N HIS A 474 12.94 9.40 15.07
CA HIS A 474 12.47 10.57 14.31
C HIS A 474 10.97 10.81 14.51
N LEU A 475 10.16 9.77 14.31
CA LEU A 475 8.70 9.83 14.49
C LEU A 475 8.31 10.05 15.95
N PHE A 476 9.00 9.41 16.90
CA PHE A 476 8.75 9.64 18.32
C PHE A 476 9.04 11.08 18.73
N LEU A 477 10.18 11.66 18.29
CA LEU A 477 10.50 13.04 18.64
C LEU A 477 9.54 14.05 18.02
N HIS A 478 8.99 13.76 16.83
CA HIS A 478 7.85 14.50 16.30
C HIS A 478 6.65 14.46 17.26
N SER A 479 6.23 13.25 17.66
CA SER A 479 5.10 13.06 18.59
C SER A 479 5.35 13.71 19.96
N ALA A 480 6.57 13.61 20.50
CA ALA A 480 6.97 14.21 21.77
C ALA A 480 7.00 15.75 21.71
N LEU A 481 7.42 16.34 20.60
CA LEU A 481 7.39 17.80 20.41
C LEU A 481 5.95 18.31 20.27
N GLN A 482 5.09 17.58 19.54
CA GLN A 482 3.66 17.90 19.46
C GLN A 482 2.97 17.78 20.83
N ALA A 483 3.29 16.73 21.59
CA ALA A 483 2.80 16.54 22.95
C ALA A 483 3.23 17.70 23.86
N TRP A 484 4.49 18.10 23.79
CA TRP A 484 5.04 19.22 24.56
C TRP A 484 4.30 20.53 24.26
N GLN A 485 4.02 20.83 22.99
CA GLN A 485 3.27 22.04 22.61
C GLN A 485 1.81 22.00 23.08
N SER A 486 1.21 20.81 23.08
CA SER A 486 -0.21 20.63 23.41
C SER A 486 -0.45 20.37 24.90
N GLY A 487 0.61 20.32 25.74
CA GLY A 487 0.50 19.95 27.15
C GLY A 487 0.09 18.49 27.40
N GLN A 488 0.28 17.62 26.41
CA GLN A 488 -0.05 16.21 26.44
C GLN A 488 1.13 15.36 26.94
N ARG A 489 0.86 14.09 27.25
CA ARG A 489 1.87 13.10 27.63
C ARG A 489 2.06 12.05 26.53
N VAL A 490 3.14 11.28 26.62
CA VAL A 490 3.45 10.20 25.67
C VAL A 490 3.73 8.90 26.43
N VAL A 491 3.24 7.78 25.90
CA VAL A 491 3.61 6.42 26.28
C VAL A 491 4.17 5.71 25.06
N ILE A 492 5.24 4.93 25.24
CA ILE A 492 5.78 4.06 24.19
C ILE A 492 5.36 2.63 24.50
N ILE A 493 4.76 1.95 23.54
CA ILE A 493 4.51 0.51 23.57
C ILE A 493 5.28 -0.07 22.40
N GLU A 494 6.22 -0.98 22.63
CA GLU A 494 7.06 -1.49 21.55
C GLU A 494 7.33 -2.99 21.60
N ASP A 495 7.49 -3.55 20.40
CA ASP A 495 8.04 -4.86 20.12
C ASP A 495 9.43 -4.70 19.49
N GLY A 496 10.47 -4.83 20.31
CA GLY A 496 11.81 -5.05 19.80
C GLY A 496 12.96 -4.29 20.41
N GLY A 497 12.70 -3.33 21.30
CA GLY A 497 13.71 -2.42 21.83
C GLY A 497 14.38 -1.58 20.76
N TYR A 498 13.59 -1.03 19.84
CA TYR A 498 14.07 -0.12 18.80
C TYR A 498 14.28 1.29 19.36
N LEU A 499 13.55 1.68 20.40
CA LEU A 499 13.54 3.08 20.84
C LEU A 499 13.86 3.26 22.33
N ALA A 500 13.18 2.57 23.24
CA ALA A 500 13.35 2.78 24.68
C ALA A 500 14.80 2.57 25.18
N PRO A 501 15.56 1.55 24.70
CA PRO A 501 16.98 1.42 25.08
C PRO A 501 17.82 2.64 24.70
N ILE A 502 17.67 3.14 23.47
CA ILE A 502 18.44 4.29 22.97
C ILE A 502 18.07 5.57 23.74
N LEU A 503 16.77 5.82 23.97
CA LEU A 503 16.34 7.01 24.71
C LEU A 503 16.86 7.02 26.15
N ASN A 504 16.85 5.87 26.83
CA ASN A 504 17.42 5.75 28.16
C ASN A 504 18.93 6.00 28.14
N ASP A 505 19.66 5.37 27.21
CA ASP A 505 21.12 5.54 27.10
C ASP A 505 21.51 6.99 26.81
N LEU A 506 20.87 7.66 25.84
CA LEU A 506 21.10 9.08 25.53
C LEU A 506 20.81 9.99 26.74
N CYS A 507 19.72 9.74 27.46
CA CYS A 507 19.38 10.50 28.65
C CYS A 507 20.43 10.35 29.77
N LEU A 508 20.91 9.12 29.99
CA LEU A 508 21.87 8.81 31.05
C LEU A 508 23.28 9.28 30.70
N GLN A 509 23.61 9.34 29.41
CA GLN A 509 24.81 10.00 28.87
C GLN A 509 24.72 11.54 28.88
N LYS A 510 23.62 12.11 29.39
CA LYS A 510 23.38 13.56 29.50
C LYS A 510 23.32 14.30 28.16
N ALA A 511 22.91 13.62 27.09
CA ALA A 511 22.66 14.26 25.81
C ALA A 511 21.63 15.41 25.96
N THR A 512 21.84 16.48 25.21
CA THR A 512 20.92 17.60 25.03
C THR A 512 19.80 17.23 24.06
N LEU A 513 18.69 17.98 24.10
CA LEU A 513 17.63 17.83 23.11
C LEU A 513 18.16 18.10 21.69
N ALA A 514 19.08 19.06 21.52
CA ALA A 514 19.71 19.32 20.22
C ALA A 514 20.47 18.10 19.68
N GLU A 515 21.31 17.46 20.50
CA GLU A 515 22.08 16.26 20.10
C GLU A 515 21.15 15.09 19.77
N ALA A 516 20.05 14.92 20.51
CA ALA A 516 19.05 13.90 20.22
C ALA A 516 18.32 14.16 18.89
N LEU A 517 17.91 15.41 18.62
CA LEU A 517 17.29 15.80 17.35
C LEU A 517 18.24 15.54 16.18
N GLU A 518 19.53 15.89 16.33
CA GLU A 518 20.56 15.63 15.32
C GLU A 518 20.78 14.13 15.09
N HIS A 519 20.86 13.33 16.16
CA HIS A 519 21.00 11.87 16.09
C HIS A 519 19.89 11.25 15.23
N PHE A 520 18.65 11.71 15.38
CA PHE A 520 17.50 11.24 14.62
C PHE A 520 17.20 12.06 13.34
N GLN A 521 18.18 12.81 12.84
CA GLN A 521 18.09 13.55 11.56
C GLN A 521 16.97 14.59 11.51
N ILE A 522 16.68 15.25 12.64
CA ILE A 522 15.72 16.35 12.74
C ILE A 522 16.47 17.68 12.73
N THR A 523 16.37 18.39 11.60
CA THR A 523 17.05 19.68 11.36
C THR A 523 16.08 20.86 11.46
N GLY A 524 16.60 22.09 11.44
CA GLY A 524 15.77 23.32 11.42
C GLY A 524 14.68 23.33 10.33
N PRO A 525 14.99 22.98 9.06
CA PRO A 525 13.98 22.83 8.01
C PRO A 525 12.92 21.78 8.32
N VAL A 526 13.31 20.63 8.89
CA VAL A 526 12.34 19.58 9.30
C VAL A 526 11.40 20.09 10.38
N LEU A 527 11.92 20.83 11.36
CA LEU A 527 11.09 21.45 12.39
C LEU A 527 10.10 22.46 11.79
N ALA A 528 10.54 23.24 10.80
CA ALA A 528 9.67 24.18 10.09
C ALA A 528 8.56 23.47 9.30
N ASP A 529 8.88 22.35 8.63
CA ASP A 529 7.89 21.50 7.93
C ASP A 529 6.83 20.93 8.88
N TRP A 530 7.19 20.72 10.16
CA TRP A 530 6.26 20.30 11.22
C TRP A 530 5.48 21.45 11.86
N GLY A 531 5.63 22.68 11.37
CA GLY A 531 5.02 23.87 11.95
C GLY A 531 5.66 24.29 13.29
N LEU A 532 6.86 23.80 13.61
CA LEU A 532 7.55 24.06 14.87
C LEU A 532 8.63 25.14 14.68
N ALA A 533 8.44 26.30 15.31
CA ALA A 533 9.49 27.32 15.36
C ALA A 533 10.63 26.87 16.29
N GLN A 534 11.83 26.66 15.75
CA GLN A 534 13.01 26.22 16.50
C GLN A 534 13.31 27.11 17.73
N SER A 535 13.04 28.42 17.64
CA SER A 535 13.23 29.38 18.73
C SER A 535 12.37 29.10 19.97
N ARG A 536 11.25 28.37 19.82
CA ARG A 536 10.36 27.99 20.93
C ARG A 536 10.79 26.68 21.57
N ILE A 537 11.56 25.85 20.88
CA ILE A 537 11.97 24.53 21.37
C ILE A 537 13.14 24.70 22.36
N PRO A 538 13.10 24.06 23.54
CA PRO A 538 14.16 24.19 24.54
C PRO A 538 15.39 23.33 24.20
N ILE A 539 16.00 23.55 23.02
CA ILE A 539 17.07 22.71 22.44
C ILE A 539 18.31 22.56 23.33
N LYS A 540 18.58 23.53 24.22
CA LYS A 540 19.71 23.50 25.17
C LYS A 540 19.44 22.69 26.43
N LYS A 541 18.19 22.30 26.71
CA LYS A 541 17.89 21.43 27.87
C LYS A 541 18.44 20.03 27.63
N SER A 542 18.77 19.32 28.71
CA SER A 542 19.06 17.89 28.61
C SER A 542 17.81 17.15 28.12
N LEU A 543 18.03 16.10 27.32
CA LEU A 543 16.96 15.23 26.83
C LEU A 543 16.14 14.66 28.00
N ALA A 544 16.82 14.23 29.06
CA ALA A 544 16.20 13.73 30.28
C ALA A 544 15.24 14.74 30.91
N ALA A 545 15.63 16.02 31.00
CA ALA A 545 14.80 17.07 31.58
C ALA A 545 13.60 17.44 30.69
N PHE A 546 13.78 17.38 29.36
CA PHE A 546 12.69 17.55 28.40
C PHE A 546 11.67 16.42 28.52
N LEU A 547 12.13 15.17 28.41
CA LEU A 547 11.28 13.99 28.41
C LEU A 547 10.62 13.69 29.76
N LYS A 548 11.20 14.10 30.90
CA LYS A 548 10.60 13.91 32.23
C LYS A 548 9.16 14.44 32.34
N ASN A 549 8.84 15.49 31.57
CA ASN A 549 7.52 16.11 31.56
C ASN A 549 6.62 15.63 30.42
N ILE A 550 7.08 14.67 29.61
CA ILE A 550 6.39 14.25 28.38
C ILE A 550 6.20 12.72 28.40
N LEU A 551 7.30 11.96 28.47
CA LEU A 551 7.29 10.51 28.47
C LEU A 551 6.97 9.96 29.86
N LEU A 552 5.87 9.22 29.99
CA LEU A 552 5.44 8.64 31.28
C LEU A 552 6.20 7.36 31.59
N TYR A 553 6.18 6.40 30.67
CA TYR A 553 6.81 5.09 30.77
C TYR A 553 6.88 4.45 29.39
N THR A 554 7.60 3.33 29.31
CA THR A 554 7.64 2.46 28.14
C THR A 554 7.14 1.06 28.50
N VAL A 555 6.58 0.32 27.53
CA VAL A 555 6.17 -1.08 27.69
C VAL A 555 6.78 -1.92 26.58
N GLU A 556 7.56 -2.94 26.95
CA GLU A 556 8.25 -3.83 26.00
C GLU A 556 7.56 -5.20 25.90
N HIS A 557 7.28 -5.60 24.67
CA HIS A 557 6.65 -6.88 24.33
C HIS A 557 7.66 -8.04 24.25
N THR A 558 8.89 -7.81 23.78
CA THR A 558 9.84 -8.88 23.39
C THR A 558 11.06 -9.06 24.29
N ARG A 559 11.58 -10.30 24.30
CA ARG A 559 12.80 -10.63 25.04
C ARG A 559 14.02 -9.86 24.52
N ASN A 560 14.06 -9.57 23.21
CA ASN A 560 15.14 -8.77 22.62
C ASN A 560 15.20 -7.36 23.20
N GLY A 561 14.08 -6.64 23.24
CA GLY A 561 14.05 -5.31 23.83
C GLY A 561 14.24 -5.33 25.34
N PHE A 562 13.71 -6.35 26.02
CA PHE A 562 13.94 -6.57 27.45
C PHE A 562 15.43 -6.66 27.77
N ASN A 563 16.17 -7.50 27.03
CA ASN A 563 17.60 -7.70 27.25
C ASN A 563 18.42 -6.42 26.97
N GLN A 564 18.01 -5.63 25.97
CA GLN A 564 18.65 -4.34 25.68
C GLN A 564 18.42 -3.33 26.80
N LEU A 565 17.20 -3.23 27.34
CA LEU A 565 16.89 -2.39 28.50
C LEU A 565 17.68 -2.84 29.75
N GLU A 566 17.73 -4.14 30.00
CA GLU A 566 18.52 -4.71 31.10
C GLU A 566 20.02 -4.38 30.95
N THR A 567 20.55 -4.42 29.72
CA THR A 567 21.94 -4.02 29.43
C THR A 567 22.19 -2.54 29.74
N VAL A 568 21.25 -1.65 29.39
CA VAL A 568 21.35 -0.21 29.73
C VAL A 568 21.28 0.00 31.23
N GLU A 569 20.36 -0.69 31.93
CA GLU A 569 20.23 -0.61 33.38
C GLU A 569 21.48 -1.12 34.10
N GLN A 570 22.06 -2.24 33.67
CA GLN A 570 23.31 -2.78 34.21
C GLN A 570 24.49 -1.81 33.99
N ARG A 571 24.56 -1.19 32.81
CA ARG A 571 25.62 -0.24 32.46
C ARG A 571 25.60 1.02 33.33
N HIS A 572 24.41 1.55 33.62
CA HIS A 572 24.23 2.84 34.29
C HIS A 572 23.72 2.74 35.74
N GLY A 573 23.41 1.53 36.21
CA GLY A 573 22.82 1.24 37.53
C GLY A 573 21.34 1.62 37.68
N ARG A 574 20.72 2.15 36.62
CA ARG A 574 19.31 2.57 36.57
C ARG A 574 18.87 2.78 35.11
N LEU A 575 17.57 2.93 34.91
CA LEU A 575 17.02 3.58 33.72
C LEU A 575 16.77 5.08 33.99
N GLN A 576 16.42 5.82 32.94
CA GLN A 576 15.94 7.20 33.09
C GLN A 576 14.42 7.23 33.35
N PHE A 577 13.68 6.30 32.76
CA PHE A 577 12.23 6.18 32.90
C PHE A 577 11.85 4.74 33.29
N CYS A 578 10.63 4.56 33.81
CA CYS A 578 10.10 3.22 34.09
C CYS A 578 9.86 2.48 32.76
N ALA A 579 10.30 1.22 32.70
CA ALA A 579 10.00 0.33 31.59
C ALA A 579 9.25 -0.90 32.11
N GLY A 580 7.96 -1.02 31.80
CA GLY A 580 7.20 -2.25 32.03
C GLY A 580 7.51 -3.29 30.94
N SER A 581 7.38 -4.57 31.25
CA SER A 581 7.54 -5.59 30.22
C SER A 581 6.76 -6.86 30.50
N ILE A 582 6.12 -7.38 29.45
CA ILE A 582 5.52 -8.72 29.44
C ILE A 582 6.49 -9.77 28.84
N ALA A 583 7.69 -9.36 28.45
CA ALA A 583 8.60 -10.16 27.64
C ALA A 583 9.03 -11.50 28.25
N ILE A 584 8.88 -11.64 29.56
CA ILE A 584 9.24 -12.83 30.34
C ILE A 584 8.10 -13.33 31.22
N SER A 585 6.87 -12.83 31.04
CA SER A 585 5.71 -13.29 31.79
C SER A 585 5.45 -14.78 31.52
N ASP A 586 4.73 -15.45 32.40
CA ASP A 586 4.53 -16.90 32.29
C ASP A 586 3.74 -17.29 31.03
N ILE A 587 2.69 -16.53 30.72
CA ILE A 587 1.90 -16.73 29.50
C ILE A 587 2.76 -16.61 28.25
N LYS A 588 3.68 -15.64 28.25
CA LYS A 588 4.51 -15.37 27.11
C LYS A 588 5.66 -16.37 26.98
N ARG A 589 6.36 -16.65 28.09
CA ARG A 589 7.50 -17.56 28.10
C ARG A 589 7.08 -18.98 27.73
N ASN A 590 5.93 -19.45 28.24
CA ASN A 590 5.51 -20.83 28.07
C ASN A 590 4.58 -21.00 26.87
N ARG A 591 3.39 -20.36 26.89
CA ARG A 591 2.35 -20.59 25.89
C ARG A 591 2.70 -20.00 24.52
N GLU A 592 3.23 -18.78 24.45
CA GLU A 592 3.63 -18.21 23.15
C GLU A 592 4.75 -19.04 22.51
N SER A 593 5.76 -19.43 23.29
CA SER A 593 6.93 -20.17 22.76
C SER A 593 6.57 -21.53 22.16
N GLU A 594 5.53 -22.19 22.67
CA GLU A 594 4.98 -23.43 22.12
C GLU A 594 4.30 -23.19 20.76
N GLU A 595 3.42 -22.20 20.68
CA GLU A 595 2.75 -21.89 19.40
C GLU A 595 3.72 -21.33 18.35
N VAL A 596 4.76 -20.61 18.77
CA VAL A 596 5.83 -20.15 17.90
C VAL A 596 6.60 -21.34 17.31
N SER A 597 6.90 -22.39 18.07
CA SER A 597 7.61 -23.57 17.52
C SER A 597 6.79 -24.26 16.45
N ILE A 598 5.49 -24.46 16.69
CA ILE A 598 4.56 -25.06 15.74
C ILE A 598 4.49 -24.22 14.47
N SER A 599 4.35 -22.89 14.60
CA SER A 599 4.27 -21.96 13.48
C SER A 599 5.55 -21.95 12.61
N ILE A 600 6.74 -22.00 13.24
CA ILE A 600 8.03 -22.13 12.54
C ILE A 600 8.04 -23.40 11.69
N LEU A 601 7.72 -24.54 12.29
CA LEU A 601 7.76 -25.83 11.60
C LEU A 601 6.71 -25.93 10.50
N HIS A 602 5.50 -25.42 10.73
CA HIS A 602 4.44 -25.35 9.73
C HIS A 602 4.86 -24.50 8.51
N ALA A 603 5.47 -23.34 8.75
CA ALA A 603 5.96 -22.47 7.69
C ALA A 603 7.04 -23.17 6.85
N MET A 604 8.01 -23.81 7.50
CA MET A 604 9.06 -24.56 6.82
C MET A 604 8.49 -25.76 6.03
N GLU A 605 7.56 -26.51 6.60
CA GLU A 605 6.94 -27.68 5.98
C GLU A 605 6.16 -27.27 4.73
N SER A 606 5.41 -26.17 4.80
CA SER A 606 4.69 -25.58 3.67
C SER A 606 5.64 -25.21 2.52
N ILE A 607 6.77 -24.56 2.82
CA ILE A 607 7.77 -24.21 1.80
C ILE A 607 8.41 -25.47 1.22
N LEU A 608 8.81 -26.44 2.06
CA LEU A 608 9.39 -27.68 1.59
C LEU A 608 8.43 -28.40 0.63
N HIS A 609 7.16 -28.55 1.00
CA HIS A 609 6.13 -29.16 0.16
C HIS A 609 5.96 -28.42 -1.17
N GLY A 610 5.89 -27.08 -1.14
CA GLY A 610 5.84 -26.27 -2.35
C GLY A 610 7.04 -26.51 -3.28
N GLN A 611 8.22 -26.81 -2.72
CA GLN A 611 9.43 -27.18 -3.46
C GLN A 611 9.54 -28.68 -3.80
N GLY A 612 8.48 -29.48 -3.54
CA GLY A 612 8.48 -30.93 -3.75
C GLY A 612 9.41 -31.69 -2.79
N LYS A 613 9.67 -31.14 -1.60
CA LYS A 613 10.50 -31.70 -0.54
C LYS A 613 9.66 -31.98 0.71
N VAL A 614 10.14 -32.82 1.61
CA VAL A 614 9.48 -33.14 2.89
C VAL A 614 10.46 -33.06 4.06
N PHE A 615 9.95 -32.91 5.28
CA PHE A 615 10.77 -32.94 6.50
C PHE A 615 11.33 -34.32 6.82
N SER A 616 10.59 -35.42 6.58
CA SER A 616 10.98 -36.79 6.96
C SER A 616 12.34 -37.26 6.39
N GLU A 617 12.75 -36.66 5.27
CA GLU A 617 14.03 -36.92 4.60
C GLU A 617 15.19 -36.02 5.09
N ARG A 618 14.92 -35.11 6.03
CA ARG A 618 15.88 -34.09 6.49
C ARG A 618 16.62 -34.50 7.75
N LYS A 619 17.78 -33.87 7.94
CA LYS A 619 18.52 -33.91 9.20
C LYS A 619 18.65 -32.47 9.72
N ALA A 620 17.95 -32.21 10.81
CA ALA A 620 17.76 -30.88 11.36
C ALA A 620 18.76 -30.57 12.47
N LEU A 621 19.26 -29.34 12.46
CA LEU A 621 20.06 -28.73 13.51
C LEU A 621 19.32 -27.52 14.08
N VAL A 622 19.05 -27.53 15.38
CA VAL A 622 18.45 -26.41 16.11
C VAL A 622 19.55 -25.68 16.89
N LEU A 623 19.75 -24.40 16.57
CA LEU A 623 20.61 -23.50 17.33
C LEU A 623 19.76 -22.85 18.41
N GLY A 624 20.17 -22.95 19.68
CA GLY A 624 19.40 -22.50 20.85
C GLY A 624 18.45 -23.57 21.40
N SER A 625 18.86 -24.84 21.35
CA SER A 625 17.99 -26.00 21.62
C SER A 625 17.43 -26.09 23.04
N ARG A 626 17.95 -25.31 24.00
CA ARG A 626 17.48 -25.28 25.40
C ARG A 626 16.74 -23.99 25.76
N GLY A 627 16.62 -23.03 24.82
CA GLY A 627 15.74 -21.88 24.98
C GLY A 627 14.26 -22.27 24.91
N ALA A 628 13.36 -21.39 25.36
CA ALA A 628 11.92 -21.69 25.45
C ALA A 628 11.30 -22.14 24.11
N ILE A 629 11.64 -21.48 23.00
CA ILE A 629 11.19 -21.89 21.67
C ILE A 629 11.97 -23.12 21.19
N GLY A 630 13.29 -23.12 21.38
CA GLY A 630 14.16 -24.20 20.89
C GLY A 630 13.85 -25.56 21.51
N SER A 631 13.49 -25.61 22.79
CA SER A 631 13.09 -26.85 23.44
C SER A 631 11.83 -27.44 22.82
N ASN A 632 10.84 -26.59 22.49
CA ASN A 632 9.61 -27.04 21.82
C ASN A 632 9.90 -27.47 20.37
N VAL A 633 10.71 -26.71 19.62
CA VAL A 633 11.15 -27.11 18.27
C VAL A 633 11.86 -28.47 18.28
N MET A 634 12.72 -28.73 19.27
CA MET A 634 13.40 -30.02 19.42
C MET A 634 12.44 -31.16 19.71
N LEU A 635 11.42 -30.93 20.55
CA LEU A 635 10.38 -31.91 20.86
C LEU A 635 9.53 -32.23 19.62
N ASP A 636 9.02 -31.20 18.96
CA ASP A 636 8.15 -31.31 17.78
C ASP A 636 8.88 -31.98 16.59
N LEU A 637 10.14 -31.60 16.35
CA LEU A 637 10.98 -32.27 15.35
C LEU A 637 11.28 -33.71 15.74
N GLY A 638 11.49 -34.01 17.02
CA GLY A 638 11.70 -35.37 17.51
C GLY A 638 10.48 -36.27 17.33
N ALA A 639 9.27 -35.71 17.26
CA ALA A 639 8.05 -36.42 16.94
C ALA A 639 7.87 -36.63 15.41
N LYS A 640 8.30 -35.67 14.59
CA LYS A 640 8.22 -35.72 13.12
C LYS A 640 9.33 -36.52 12.46
N LEU A 641 10.52 -36.53 13.06
CA LEU A 641 11.74 -37.15 12.55
C LEU A 641 12.21 -38.25 13.51
N THR A 642 13.00 -39.20 13.00
CA THR A 642 13.69 -40.13 13.90
C THR A 642 14.65 -39.35 14.83
N PRO A 643 14.75 -39.65 16.13
CA PRO A 643 15.59 -38.86 17.06
C PRO A 643 17.07 -38.71 16.65
N ALA A 644 17.61 -39.65 15.87
CA ALA A 644 18.97 -39.56 15.31
C ALA A 644 19.16 -38.48 14.23
N LYS A 645 18.07 -37.94 13.68
CA LYS A 645 18.05 -36.89 12.65
C LYS A 645 17.86 -35.48 13.24
N VAL A 646 17.71 -35.35 14.56
CA VAL A 646 17.52 -34.06 15.24
C VAL A 646 18.72 -33.77 16.14
N LEU A 647 19.38 -32.66 15.89
CA LEU A 647 20.56 -32.20 16.62
C LEU A 647 20.28 -30.83 17.26
N GLY A 648 20.80 -30.61 18.45
CA GLY A 648 20.73 -29.32 19.14
C GLY A 648 22.11 -28.75 19.48
N ILE A 649 22.25 -27.44 19.37
CA ILE A 649 23.40 -26.70 19.90
C ILE A 649 22.88 -25.65 20.88
N ASP A 650 23.40 -25.66 22.11
CA ASP A 650 23.10 -24.63 23.10
C ASP A 650 24.22 -24.48 24.12
N LEU A 651 24.57 -23.25 24.49
CA LEU A 651 25.62 -22.95 25.46
C LEU A 651 25.32 -23.51 26.86
N ALA A 652 24.03 -23.71 27.18
CA ALA A 652 23.58 -24.29 28.44
C ALA A 652 23.84 -25.81 28.55
N VAL A 653 24.24 -26.47 27.46
CA VAL A 653 24.58 -27.90 27.48
C VAL A 653 25.97 -28.11 28.06
N THR A 654 26.03 -28.58 29.30
CA THR A 654 27.28 -28.81 30.05
C THR A 654 27.92 -30.17 29.79
N THR A 655 27.11 -31.18 29.44
CA THR A 655 27.58 -32.51 29.03
C THR A 655 26.74 -32.95 27.83
N ALA A 656 27.39 -33.52 26.81
CA ALA A 656 26.67 -34.04 25.66
C ALA A 656 25.65 -35.08 26.13
N MET A 657 24.37 -34.74 26.01
CA MET A 657 23.26 -35.59 26.42
C MET A 657 22.53 -36.05 25.18
N ARG A 658 22.17 -37.34 25.16
CA ARG A 658 21.44 -37.96 24.06
C ARG A 658 20.15 -38.56 24.58
N LEU A 659 19.13 -37.74 24.84
CA LEU A 659 17.80 -38.20 25.22
C LEU A 659 16.71 -37.16 24.87
N PRO A 660 15.75 -37.46 23.97
CA PRO A 660 15.83 -38.47 22.89
C PRO A 660 16.78 -38.04 21.75
N ASN A 661 17.10 -36.76 21.65
CA ASN A 661 17.92 -36.14 20.60
C ASN A 661 19.34 -35.86 21.11
N LEU A 662 20.32 -35.68 20.20
CA LEU A 662 21.69 -35.30 20.57
C LEU A 662 21.79 -33.78 20.72
N GLU A 663 22.24 -33.32 21.88
CA GLU A 663 22.53 -31.92 22.13
C GLU A 663 23.98 -31.72 22.58
N VAL A 664 24.62 -30.66 22.09
CA VAL A 664 26.00 -30.31 22.41
C VAL A 664 26.17 -28.81 22.62
N GLN A 665 27.29 -28.40 23.20
CA GLN A 665 27.54 -26.99 23.51
C GLN A 665 27.86 -26.12 22.28
N SER A 666 28.42 -26.71 21.22
CA SER A 666 28.87 -25.98 20.03
C SER A 666 28.96 -26.86 18.78
N TRP A 667 29.01 -26.23 17.61
CA TRP A 667 29.24 -26.93 16.33
C TRP A 667 30.48 -27.82 16.35
N SER A 668 31.57 -27.32 16.96
CA SER A 668 32.84 -28.04 17.08
C SER A 668 32.74 -29.31 17.94
N ALA A 669 31.74 -29.42 18.81
CA ALA A 669 31.53 -30.59 19.66
C ALA A 669 30.77 -31.73 18.95
N LEU A 670 30.10 -31.46 17.82
CA LEU A 670 29.52 -32.51 16.98
C LEU A 670 30.62 -33.30 16.28
N LYS A 671 30.50 -34.63 16.20
CA LYS A 671 31.43 -35.47 15.43
C LYS A 671 31.23 -35.25 13.92
N PRO A 672 32.25 -35.50 13.06
CA PRO A 672 32.09 -35.36 11.61
C PRO A 672 30.91 -36.15 11.02
N ALA A 673 30.64 -37.36 11.53
CA ALA A 673 29.48 -38.16 11.12
C ALA A 673 28.13 -37.56 11.55
N GLU A 674 28.10 -36.80 12.65
CA GLU A 674 26.90 -36.10 13.12
C GLU A 674 26.67 -34.83 12.29
N ARG A 675 27.71 -34.11 11.89
CA ARG A 675 27.62 -32.97 10.97
C ARG A 675 27.24 -33.41 9.55
N ALA A 676 27.71 -34.57 9.12
CA ALA A 676 27.42 -35.11 7.80
C ALA A 676 25.91 -35.26 7.59
N GLY A 677 25.43 -34.73 6.46
CA GLY A 677 24.03 -34.80 6.07
C GLY A 677 23.09 -33.81 6.74
N VAL A 678 23.56 -32.92 7.63
CA VAL A 678 22.74 -31.79 8.11
C VAL A 678 22.38 -30.93 6.91
N ASP A 679 21.09 -30.78 6.66
CA ASP A 679 20.56 -29.98 5.56
C ASP A 679 19.53 -28.95 6.00
N VAL A 680 19.01 -29.04 7.21
CA VAL A 680 18.09 -28.05 7.78
C VAL A 680 18.72 -27.42 9.02
N ILE A 681 18.81 -26.09 9.07
CA ILE A 681 19.34 -25.32 10.19
C ILE A 681 18.28 -24.31 10.64
N ILE A 682 17.86 -24.42 11.89
CA ILE A 682 16.87 -23.55 12.52
C ILE A 682 17.55 -22.74 13.63
N GLY A 683 17.46 -21.41 13.56
CA GLY A 683 18.06 -20.51 14.55
C GLY A 683 17.02 -19.87 15.46
N VAL A 684 17.18 -20.02 16.78
CA VAL A 684 16.31 -19.40 17.82
C VAL A 684 17.13 -18.87 19.01
N THR A 685 18.25 -18.18 18.74
CA THR A 685 19.30 -17.85 19.74
C THR A 685 19.42 -16.38 20.10
N GLY A 686 18.82 -15.43 19.37
CA GLY A 686 19.11 -14.00 19.60
C GLY A 686 20.50 -13.54 19.15
N SER A 687 21.33 -14.45 18.64
CA SER A 687 22.72 -14.17 18.27
C SER A 687 23.26 -15.21 17.31
N SER A 688 24.21 -14.80 16.47
CA SER A 688 24.79 -15.69 15.47
C SER A 688 25.76 -16.69 16.10
N VAL A 689 25.41 -17.98 16.03
CA VAL A 689 26.21 -19.10 16.60
C VAL A 689 27.24 -19.63 15.60
N LEU A 690 26.88 -19.75 14.32
CA LEU A 690 27.76 -20.25 13.28
C LEU A 690 28.63 -19.11 12.74
N LYS A 691 29.91 -19.08 13.14
CA LYS A 691 30.87 -18.07 12.64
C LYS A 691 31.48 -18.50 11.31
N ALA A 692 32.21 -17.59 10.66
CA ALA A 692 32.80 -17.78 9.34
C ALA A 692 33.57 -19.11 9.18
N ARG A 693 34.31 -19.56 10.19
CA ARG A 693 35.03 -20.85 10.14
C ARG A 693 34.08 -22.05 10.07
N GLN A 694 33.01 -22.05 10.87
CA GLN A 694 32.01 -23.13 10.86
C GLN A 694 31.20 -23.12 9.56
N LEU A 695 30.91 -21.94 9.02
CA LEU A 695 30.24 -21.80 7.72
C LEU A 695 31.11 -22.32 6.57
N ASP A 696 32.41 -22.01 6.60
CA ASP A 696 33.38 -22.51 5.61
C ASP A 696 33.45 -24.05 5.63
N GLU A 697 33.43 -24.64 6.83
CA GLU A 697 33.35 -26.09 7.00
C GLU A 697 32.01 -26.66 6.51
N LEU A 698 30.89 -26.05 6.88
CA LEU A 698 29.55 -26.48 6.50
C LEU A 698 29.39 -26.53 4.99
N PHE A 699 29.73 -25.46 4.28
CA PHE A 699 29.58 -25.40 2.82
C PHE A 699 30.68 -26.19 2.10
N GLY A 700 31.91 -26.18 2.61
CA GLY A 700 33.03 -26.88 1.99
C GLY A 700 32.90 -28.41 2.08
N GLN A 701 32.34 -28.93 3.16
CA GLN A 701 32.29 -30.38 3.44
C GLN A 701 30.87 -30.97 3.36
N SER A 702 29.87 -30.17 2.97
CA SER A 702 28.50 -30.66 2.81
C SER A 702 28.42 -31.75 1.76
N THR A 703 27.80 -32.88 2.12
CA THR A 703 27.38 -33.92 1.18
C THR A 703 26.00 -33.64 0.58
N GLN A 704 25.34 -32.56 1.01
CA GLN A 704 23.99 -32.18 0.64
C GLN A 704 24.05 -31.07 -0.40
N SER A 705 23.29 -31.23 -1.49
CA SER A 705 23.14 -30.22 -2.54
C SER A 705 22.11 -29.13 -2.19
N HIS A 706 21.32 -29.32 -1.14
CA HIS A 706 20.29 -28.38 -0.69
C HIS A 706 20.47 -28.15 0.81
N LEU A 707 20.62 -26.89 1.23
CA LEU A 707 20.74 -26.47 2.63
C LEU A 707 19.67 -25.43 2.93
N TRP A 708 18.92 -25.61 4.00
CA TRP A 708 17.76 -24.80 4.37
C TRP A 708 18.03 -24.07 5.68
N PHE A 709 17.93 -22.75 5.68
CA PHE A 709 18.12 -21.91 6.85
C PHE A 709 16.83 -21.19 7.18
N ALA A 710 16.39 -21.29 8.44
CA ALA A 710 15.21 -20.60 8.95
C ALA A 710 15.53 -19.90 10.28
N SER A 711 15.27 -18.59 10.36
CA SER A 711 15.24 -17.86 11.64
C SER A 711 13.85 -18.03 12.25
N GLY A 712 13.79 -18.37 13.54
CA GLY A 712 12.54 -18.68 14.21
C GLY A 712 11.96 -17.55 15.05
N SER A 713 12.77 -16.62 15.57
CA SER A 713 12.27 -15.71 16.61
C SER A 713 12.91 -14.32 16.62
N THR A 714 14.21 -14.18 16.38
CA THR A 714 14.90 -12.91 16.67
C THR A 714 15.36 -12.19 15.42
N LYS A 715 14.53 -11.30 14.88
CA LYS A 715 14.86 -10.10 14.06
C LYS A 715 16.14 -10.19 13.18
N THR A 716 16.44 -11.34 12.55
CA THR A 716 17.65 -11.73 11.77
C THR A 716 18.98 -12.00 12.52
N ALA A 717 19.01 -11.90 13.86
CA ALA A 717 20.25 -11.93 14.64
C ALA A 717 20.98 -13.29 14.58
N GLU A 718 20.26 -14.40 14.39
CA GLU A 718 20.84 -15.75 14.41
C GLU A 718 21.74 -16.05 13.20
N PHE A 719 21.57 -15.29 12.10
CA PHE A 719 22.27 -15.53 10.84
C PHE A 719 22.97 -14.27 10.30
N THR A 720 23.26 -13.30 11.16
CA THR A 720 24.02 -12.11 10.77
C THR A 720 25.41 -12.48 10.22
N ASP A 721 26.13 -13.42 10.85
CA ASP A 721 27.45 -13.85 10.32
C ASP A 721 27.32 -14.64 9.01
N LEU A 722 26.21 -15.35 8.80
CA LEU A 722 25.94 -16.04 7.54
C LEU A 722 25.77 -15.04 6.40
N MET A 723 24.99 -13.98 6.62
CA MET A 723 24.82 -12.92 5.63
C MET A 723 26.14 -12.17 5.37
N HIS A 724 26.92 -11.85 6.40
CA HIS A 724 28.25 -11.27 6.24
C HIS A 724 29.20 -12.18 5.46
N TYR A 725 29.13 -13.50 5.70
CA TYR A 725 29.94 -14.49 4.99
C TYR A 725 29.61 -14.48 3.49
N PHE A 726 28.33 -14.53 3.11
CA PHE A 726 27.92 -14.43 1.71
C PHE A 726 28.23 -13.07 1.09
N GLN A 727 28.03 -11.98 1.82
CA GLN A 727 28.38 -10.64 1.34
C GLN A 727 29.88 -10.55 1.01
N LYS A 728 30.73 -11.08 1.90
CA LYS A 728 32.19 -11.13 1.67
C LYS A 728 32.55 -11.95 0.43
N LEU A 729 31.88 -13.09 0.21
CA LEU A 729 32.06 -13.89 -1.00
C LEU A 729 31.63 -13.12 -2.25
N HIS A 730 30.45 -12.49 -2.23
CA HIS A 730 29.89 -11.73 -3.34
C HIS A 730 30.78 -10.57 -3.78
N THR A 731 31.39 -9.86 -2.82
CA THR A 731 32.29 -8.73 -3.12
C THR A 731 33.74 -9.13 -3.42
N SER A 732 34.09 -10.42 -3.27
CA SER A 732 35.46 -10.89 -3.50
C SER A 732 35.72 -11.04 -5.00
N ARG A 733 36.92 -10.63 -5.46
CA ARG A 733 37.36 -10.87 -6.85
C ARG A 733 37.66 -12.35 -7.12
N ALA A 734 38.03 -13.11 -6.09
CA ALA A 734 38.33 -14.55 -6.16
C ALA A 734 37.70 -15.25 -4.94
N PRO A 735 36.37 -15.45 -4.95
CA PRO A 735 35.68 -16.06 -3.82
C PRO A 735 36.09 -17.52 -3.66
N ARG A 736 36.33 -17.91 -2.40
CA ARG A 736 36.75 -19.27 -2.03
C ARG A 736 36.01 -19.76 -0.81
N ILE A 737 35.67 -21.04 -0.80
CA ILE A 737 35.12 -21.77 0.35
C ILE A 737 35.98 -23.02 0.56
N ALA A 738 36.45 -23.25 1.78
CA ALA A 738 37.35 -24.36 2.11
C ALA A 738 38.58 -24.47 1.18
N LYS A 739 39.09 -23.31 0.74
CA LYS A 739 40.20 -23.12 -0.23
C LYS A 739 39.89 -23.53 -1.69
N GLU A 740 38.67 -23.92 -2.00
CA GLU A 740 38.21 -24.16 -3.37
C GLU A 740 37.61 -22.88 -3.96
N ASP A 741 37.85 -22.62 -5.24
CA ASP A 741 37.20 -21.52 -5.95
C ASP A 741 35.68 -21.79 -6.03
N VAL A 742 34.87 -20.74 -5.86
CA VAL A 742 33.41 -20.82 -5.91
C VAL A 742 32.83 -19.68 -6.74
N GLN A 743 31.68 -19.89 -7.36
CA GLN A 743 30.85 -18.83 -7.93
C GLN A 743 29.54 -18.74 -7.16
N LEU A 744 29.06 -17.52 -6.94
CA LEU A 744 27.84 -17.24 -6.17
C LEU A 744 26.80 -16.56 -7.06
N GLU A 745 25.59 -17.10 -7.08
CA GLU A 745 24.43 -16.48 -7.72
C GLU A 745 23.29 -16.35 -6.70
N GLN A 746 22.62 -15.19 -6.64
CA GLN A 746 21.43 -14.99 -5.81
C GLN A 746 20.18 -14.91 -6.69
N SER A 747 19.10 -15.50 -6.21
CA SER A 747 17.76 -15.37 -6.79
C SER A 747 16.69 -15.36 -5.69
N LEU A 748 15.48 -14.92 -6.04
CA LEU A 748 14.32 -15.00 -5.15
C LEU A 748 13.82 -16.45 -5.10
N LEU A 749 13.54 -16.95 -3.90
CA LEU A 749 12.87 -18.23 -3.73
C LEU A 749 11.37 -18.00 -3.85
N ARG A 750 10.76 -18.61 -4.87
CA ARG A 750 9.31 -18.54 -5.11
C ARG A 750 8.69 -19.91 -4.91
N ASP A 751 7.51 -19.90 -4.30
CA ASP A 751 6.62 -21.04 -4.35
C ASP A 751 6.22 -21.31 -5.82
N PRO A 752 6.41 -22.52 -6.36
CA PRO A 752 6.07 -22.82 -7.75
C PRO A 752 4.57 -22.75 -8.07
N GLN A 753 3.72 -23.03 -7.09
CA GLN A 753 2.26 -23.07 -7.23
C GLN A 753 1.65 -21.67 -7.09
N THR A 754 2.02 -20.94 -6.03
CA THR A 754 1.42 -19.63 -5.71
C THR A 754 2.22 -18.45 -6.26
N ARG A 755 3.48 -18.68 -6.69
CA ARG A 755 4.45 -17.66 -7.15
C ARG A 755 4.84 -16.65 -6.06
N HIS A 756 4.35 -16.84 -4.83
CA HIS A 756 4.69 -16.03 -3.67
C HIS A 756 6.18 -16.15 -3.35
N ILE A 757 6.78 -15.04 -2.94
CA ILE A 757 8.19 -15.03 -2.51
C ILE A 757 8.23 -15.56 -1.09
N VAL A 758 8.94 -16.67 -0.89
CA VAL A 758 9.06 -17.36 0.40
C VAL A 758 10.47 -17.26 0.99
N GLY A 759 11.39 -16.57 0.31
CA GLY A 759 12.75 -16.32 0.80
C GLY A 759 13.71 -15.97 -0.34
N ASN A 760 14.99 -16.24 -0.10
CA ASN A 760 16.06 -16.11 -1.10
C ASN A 760 16.73 -17.46 -1.34
N GLN A 761 17.33 -17.63 -2.51
CA GLN A 761 18.20 -18.76 -2.82
C GLN A 761 19.58 -18.23 -3.22
N ILE A 762 20.61 -18.77 -2.59
CA ILE A 762 22.02 -18.58 -2.97
C ILE A 762 22.53 -19.88 -3.57
N ARG A 763 23.06 -19.81 -4.78
CA ARG A 763 23.63 -20.95 -5.49
C ARG A 763 25.15 -20.83 -5.47
N LEU A 764 25.81 -21.81 -4.87
CA LEU A 764 27.26 -21.92 -4.80
C LEU A 764 27.71 -22.97 -5.82
N PHE A 765 28.47 -22.55 -6.83
CA PHE A 765 29.02 -23.43 -7.86
C PHE A 765 30.53 -23.61 -7.67
N PHE A 766 30.96 -24.86 -7.53
CA PHE A 766 32.36 -25.25 -7.35
C PHE A 766 32.89 -25.84 -8.67
N PRO A 767 33.59 -25.06 -9.51
CA PRO A 767 33.99 -25.47 -10.86
C PRO A 767 34.92 -26.68 -10.89
N ASN A 768 35.69 -26.90 -9.82
CA ASN A 768 36.67 -27.99 -9.73
C ASN A 768 36.08 -29.31 -9.19
N ARG A 769 34.79 -29.33 -8.84
CA ARG A 769 34.12 -30.54 -8.33
C ARG A 769 33.46 -31.31 -9.47
N SER A 770 33.45 -32.64 -9.35
CA SER A 770 32.79 -33.51 -10.30
C SER A 770 31.27 -33.32 -10.28
N THR A 771 30.65 -33.26 -11.46
CA THR A 771 29.20 -33.22 -11.64
C THR A 771 28.55 -34.61 -11.65
N ALA A 772 29.35 -35.68 -11.52
CA ALA A 772 28.84 -37.04 -11.50
C ALA A 772 27.95 -37.30 -10.26
N PRO A 773 26.82 -38.01 -10.39
CA PRO A 773 25.93 -38.31 -9.24
C PRO A 773 26.60 -39.10 -8.11
N SER A 774 27.68 -39.82 -8.40
CA SER A 774 28.46 -40.59 -7.41
C SER A 774 29.54 -39.77 -6.70
N ALA A 775 29.67 -38.48 -6.99
CA ALA A 775 30.65 -37.61 -6.35
C ALA A 775 30.31 -37.47 -4.86
N ARG A 776 31.33 -37.59 -3.99
CA ARG A 776 31.16 -37.45 -2.54
C ARG A 776 30.69 -36.05 -2.13
N LEU A 777 31.14 -35.01 -2.84
CA LEU A 777 30.77 -33.62 -2.62
C LEU A 777 30.10 -33.07 -3.88
N PRO A 778 28.99 -32.34 -3.75
CA PRO A 778 28.27 -31.81 -4.90
C PRO A 778 29.02 -30.62 -5.53
N ALA A 779 28.95 -30.52 -6.86
CA ALA A 779 29.46 -29.37 -7.62
C ALA A 779 28.61 -28.11 -7.46
N VAL A 780 27.33 -28.26 -7.10
CA VAL A 780 26.40 -27.16 -6.85
C VAL A 780 25.73 -27.36 -5.49
N ILE A 781 25.77 -26.32 -4.65
CA ILE A 781 25.02 -26.26 -3.40
C ILE A 781 24.00 -25.13 -3.49
N HIS A 782 22.73 -25.46 -3.28
CA HIS A 782 21.61 -24.54 -3.16
C HIS A 782 21.39 -24.23 -1.69
N VAL A 783 21.56 -22.98 -1.30
CA VAL A 783 21.31 -22.48 0.05
C VAL A 783 20.02 -21.68 0.03
N TYR A 784 18.99 -22.20 0.69
CA TYR A 784 17.67 -21.59 0.81
C TYR A 784 17.58 -20.81 2.12
N LEU A 785 17.38 -19.51 1.99
CA LEU A 785 17.23 -18.56 3.07
C LEU A 785 15.75 -18.28 3.27
N LEU A 786 15.08 -19.12 4.05
CA LEU A 786 13.64 -19.08 4.25
C LEU A 786 13.22 -17.80 4.96
N GLY A 787 12.14 -17.16 4.52
CA GLY A 787 11.72 -15.83 5.00
C GLY A 787 12.78 -14.75 4.81
N GLY A 788 13.81 -14.98 3.97
CA GLY A 788 14.98 -14.10 3.88
C GLY A 788 15.78 -13.99 5.18
N LEU A 789 15.75 -15.03 6.02
CA LEU A 789 16.33 -15.09 7.38
C LEU A 789 15.68 -14.14 8.39
N THR A 790 14.53 -13.57 8.05
CA THR A 790 13.64 -12.98 9.04
C THR A 790 12.81 -14.07 9.73
N PRO A 791 12.16 -13.80 10.89
CA PRO A 791 11.42 -14.83 11.60
C PRO A 791 10.33 -15.44 10.71
N ILE A 792 10.47 -16.74 10.43
CA ILE A 792 9.72 -17.43 9.37
C ILE A 792 8.24 -17.63 9.72
N ASN A 793 7.89 -17.64 10.99
CA ASN A 793 6.52 -17.76 11.48
C ASN A 793 5.61 -16.65 10.93
N PHE A 794 6.13 -15.45 10.68
CA PHE A 794 5.35 -14.34 10.10
C PHE A 794 5.13 -14.42 8.59
N LEU A 795 5.73 -15.39 7.89
CA LEU A 795 5.52 -15.53 6.44
C LEU A 795 4.11 -16.01 6.08
N PHE A 796 3.47 -16.76 6.99
CA PHE A 796 2.12 -17.29 6.82
C PHE A 796 1.17 -16.73 7.89
N TYR A 797 0.88 -17.49 8.93
CA TYR A 797 -0.17 -17.17 9.90
C TYR A 797 0.35 -16.63 11.25
N GLY A 798 1.66 -16.69 11.53
CA GLY A 798 2.19 -16.29 12.82
C GLY A 798 1.69 -17.17 13.97
N VAL A 799 1.60 -16.60 15.16
CA VAL A 799 0.97 -17.24 16.33
C VAL A 799 -0.56 -17.06 16.21
N PRO A 800 -1.37 -18.11 16.43
CA PRO A 800 -2.83 -18.01 16.32
C PRO A 800 -3.45 -16.93 17.21
N THR A 801 -4.54 -16.32 16.72
CA THR A 801 -5.30 -15.28 17.42
C THR A 801 -5.72 -15.68 18.84
N GLU A 802 -6.05 -16.96 19.08
CA GLU A 802 -6.46 -17.45 20.40
C GLU A 802 -5.37 -17.26 21.47
N THR A 803 -4.11 -17.55 21.13
CA THR A 803 -2.98 -17.37 22.04
C THR A 803 -2.59 -15.89 22.13
N MET A 804 -2.60 -15.18 21.00
CA MET A 804 -2.28 -13.76 20.95
C MET A 804 -3.29 -12.88 21.70
N ASP A 805 -4.56 -13.29 21.82
CA ASP A 805 -5.59 -12.59 22.59
C ASP A 805 -5.15 -12.38 24.04
N GLY A 806 -4.72 -13.46 24.71
CA GLY A 806 -4.22 -13.38 26.09
C GLY A 806 -2.95 -12.54 26.24
N ILE A 807 -2.02 -12.64 25.30
CA ILE A 807 -0.74 -11.93 25.33
C ILE A 807 -0.94 -10.43 25.13
N LEU A 808 -1.71 -10.04 24.12
CA LEU A 808 -1.98 -8.63 23.81
C LEU A 808 -2.94 -8.01 24.84
N ALA A 809 -3.85 -8.79 25.42
CA ALA A 809 -4.62 -8.36 26.59
C ALA A 809 -3.68 -8.02 27.77
N GLN A 810 -2.68 -8.86 28.08
CA GLN A 810 -1.70 -8.56 29.13
C GLN A 810 -0.86 -7.31 28.80
N LEU A 811 -0.48 -7.11 27.53
CA LEU A 811 0.25 -5.91 27.07
C LEU A 811 -0.55 -4.62 27.33
N LEU A 812 -1.84 -4.62 26.98
CA LEU A 812 -2.72 -3.48 27.23
C LEU A 812 -2.99 -3.33 28.74
N GLN A 813 -3.17 -4.43 29.47
CA GLN A 813 -3.47 -4.42 30.90
C GLN A 813 -2.31 -3.80 31.70
N VAL A 814 -1.06 -4.21 31.44
CA VAL A 814 0.11 -3.62 32.13
C VAL A 814 0.26 -2.14 31.77
N SER A 815 -0.03 -1.77 30.51
CA SER A 815 -0.03 -0.37 30.07
C SER A 815 -1.09 0.44 30.83
N ALA A 816 -2.29 -0.11 30.99
CA ALA A 816 -3.38 0.52 31.74
C ALA A 816 -3.07 0.59 33.25
N GLY A 817 -2.43 -0.42 33.82
CA GLY A 817 -1.99 -0.43 35.21
C GLY A 817 -0.98 0.68 35.51
N LEU A 818 0.04 0.83 34.65
CA LEU A 818 1.08 1.86 34.80
C LEU A 818 0.50 3.28 34.74
N ILE A 819 -0.41 3.58 33.81
CA ILE A 819 -1.03 4.91 33.74
C ILE A 819 -1.94 5.19 34.94
N ARG A 820 -2.70 4.18 35.43
CA ARG A 820 -3.51 4.33 36.65
C ARG A 820 -2.64 4.70 37.85
N ARG A 821 -1.52 4.01 38.04
CA ARG A 821 -0.56 4.32 39.12
C ARG A 821 -0.04 5.75 39.01
N GLN A 822 0.31 6.19 37.81
CA GLN A 822 0.78 7.55 37.56
C GLN A 822 -0.30 8.60 37.86
N GLN A 823 -1.55 8.37 37.44
CA GLN A 823 -2.69 9.26 37.71
C GLN A 823 -3.05 9.31 39.19
N GLN A 824 -2.84 8.22 39.93
CA GLN A 824 -3.01 8.15 41.38
C GLN A 824 -1.83 8.75 42.17
N GLY A 825 -0.83 9.32 41.49
CA GLY A 825 0.35 9.92 42.11
C GLY A 825 1.34 8.91 42.70
N GLN A 826 1.21 7.62 42.38
CA GLN A 826 2.17 6.61 42.78
C GLN A 826 3.43 6.71 41.93
N SER A 827 4.60 6.72 42.58
CA SER A 827 5.88 6.80 41.86
C SER A 827 6.16 5.51 41.09
N LEU A 828 6.47 5.65 39.80
CA LEU A 828 7.02 4.57 38.98
C LEU A 828 8.55 4.61 39.08
N PRO A 829 9.21 3.54 39.55
CA PRO A 829 10.66 3.52 39.68
C PRO A 829 11.32 3.53 38.28
N PRO A 830 12.44 4.25 38.08
CA PRO A 830 13.14 4.31 36.81
C PRO A 830 14.01 3.06 36.61
N ARG A 831 13.33 1.91 36.47
CA ARG A 831 13.90 0.56 36.35
C ARG A 831 13.06 -0.29 35.41
N LEU A 832 13.58 -1.45 35.03
CA LEU A 832 12.85 -2.47 34.29
C LEU A 832 11.96 -3.28 35.23
N LEU A 833 10.64 -3.29 34.97
CA LEU A 833 9.63 -4.02 35.74
C LEU A 833 8.99 -5.10 34.86
N ALA A 834 9.26 -6.36 35.14
CA ALA A 834 8.68 -7.48 34.43
C ALA A 834 7.42 -8.02 35.11
N VAL A 835 6.40 -8.33 34.31
CA VAL A 835 5.21 -9.04 34.77
C VAL A 835 5.58 -10.45 35.26
N ASP A 836 4.95 -10.88 36.35
CA ASP A 836 5.17 -12.15 37.07
C ASP A 836 6.52 -12.26 37.80
N ARG A 837 7.36 -11.21 37.75
CA ARG A 837 8.63 -11.14 38.48
C ARG A 837 8.70 -9.95 39.43
N ASP A 838 8.43 -8.76 38.89
CA ASP A 838 8.53 -7.48 39.61
C ASP A 838 7.15 -6.89 39.87
N ILE A 839 6.21 -7.10 38.94
CA ILE A 839 4.84 -6.59 38.98
C ILE A 839 3.83 -7.65 38.53
N ASP A 840 2.57 -7.52 38.94
CA ASP A 840 1.45 -8.30 38.40
C ASP A 840 0.96 -7.70 37.06
N PRO A 841 -0.01 -8.33 36.36
CA PRO A 841 -0.58 -7.80 35.12
C PRO A 841 -1.25 -6.42 35.25
N ASP A 842 -1.67 -6.01 36.45
CA ASP A 842 -2.22 -4.67 36.75
C ASP A 842 -1.14 -3.66 37.18
N ALA A 843 0.13 -4.03 37.00
CA ALA A 843 1.32 -3.27 37.35
C ALA A 843 1.49 -3.01 38.86
N ASN A 844 0.86 -3.78 39.73
CA ASN A 844 1.11 -3.72 41.18
C ASN A 844 2.41 -4.47 41.51
N PRO A 845 3.24 -3.96 42.44
CA PRO A 845 4.45 -4.67 42.87
C PRO A 845 4.11 -6.04 43.46
N ILE A 846 4.81 -7.08 43.02
CA ILE A 846 4.75 -8.40 43.66
C ILE A 846 5.55 -8.32 44.96
N GLN A 847 4.93 -8.65 46.10
CA GLN A 847 5.66 -8.77 47.36
C GLN A 847 6.54 -10.02 47.29
N THR A 848 7.84 -9.82 47.15
CA THR A 848 8.87 -10.86 47.31
C THR A 848 9.17 -11.13 48.78
#